data_AF-A0A932XMA5-F1
#
_entry.id   AF-A0A932XMA5-F1
#
_cell.length_a   1.000
_cell.length_b   1.000
_cell.length_c   1.000
_cell.angle_alpha   90.00
_cell.angle_beta   90.00
_cell.angle_gamma   90.00
#
_symmetry.space_group_name_H-M   'P 1'
#
loop_
_entity.id
_entity.type
_entity.pdbx_description
1 polymer ?
#
loop_
_entity_poly.entity_id
_entity_poly.type
_entity_poly.pdbx_seq_one_letter_code
_entity_poly.pdbx_strand_id
1 'polypeptide(L)'
;MTVLEARTPLHVPDLHVFEEAGLSYAIDPTSPNWVAVEHEGRWLLEAISATPGVTFGELLAGYATTRAMEPARAWVAVRDFLRALARAGMLQTQPFVREPYPGRSALVAPDGLRELWIQINNACNLSCAHCLVSSGPGQDKGPPLDFLRAVVNQASELGLERLYLTGGEPFVRKDLFDLLRHATEDRGLEAIVLTNATVFRGAVRAGLATLDRQRVRFQVSIDGARPETSDAIRGPGTFAAAVNGASLLADLGFDVSMTTVTTRRNLAELPELPALALKHGAKSQHLMWTHKRGRAAASLNGFFPDVPDVLAAVLHTADAADRAGIPLDNVEVVKRRVNGVPGVKYDLGNGGWDSLCVSFDGKVYPTAALANTPALVCGDACRAELATILRRSPVIRALRAATVARKPEAAADPFRFFTGGGDWEHAWAFSGGDILAPDPYYPIQLALVKRVMTALGTEKQNRKNLRSGYGAPLVLHAMGEGAIACGTADGALAERPVLTLHSNCVLSFDVDKPRAKVREYYGAAAEQPQPDLCCPTKYEPDLVAHIPTDVLDRFYGCGSPIAAANVQPGETVLDLGSGAGIDVFIAARLVGPTGRAIGVDMTDAMLAVANQCKPDVAAALGYDVAEFHKGYLEQIPLEARSVDLITSNCVVNLSPDKPRVFEEMWRVLRDHGRIVIADIVSEREVPPHLKVNPQLWGECLVGALTEEEFLAQLERAGFYGLTVLKKTYWKDVEDYPFFSITVQGFKHEKSAGCVYRGHRAVYLGPAKAFMDEEGHLFPRNEPTDICTDTVARLGRPPYQAMFAILQPGEQRAGYACCGPEGDCC
;
A
#
# COMPACT_ATOMS: atom_id res chain seq x y z
N MET A 1 12.27 -16.07 -13.42
CA MET A 1 13.55 -16.32 -14.12
C MET A 1 14.34 -17.31 -13.27
N THR A 2 14.48 -18.58 -13.70
CA THR A 2 14.82 -19.68 -12.77
C THR A 2 16.32 -19.89 -12.53
N VAL A 3 17.21 -19.56 -13.49
CA VAL A 3 18.67 -19.65 -13.30
C VAL A 3 19.39 -18.53 -14.07
N LEU A 4 20.28 -17.80 -13.39
CA LEU A 4 21.20 -16.81 -13.97
C LEU A 4 22.55 -17.50 -14.20
N GLU A 5 22.76 -18.03 -15.39
CA GLU A 5 24.04 -18.58 -15.81
C GLU A 5 24.91 -17.49 -16.43
N ALA A 6 26.23 -17.68 -16.49
CA ALA A 6 27.14 -16.68 -17.03
C ALA A 6 26.79 -16.23 -18.46
N ARG A 7 26.17 -17.11 -19.27
CA ARG A 7 25.75 -16.82 -20.65
C ARG A 7 24.31 -16.32 -20.77
N THR A 8 23.57 -16.20 -19.68
CA THR A 8 22.18 -15.74 -19.72
C THR A 8 22.15 -14.29 -20.22
N PRO A 9 21.53 -14.01 -21.38
CA PRO A 9 21.38 -12.65 -21.87
C PRO A 9 20.39 -11.88 -21.01
N LEU A 10 20.64 -10.59 -20.84
CA LEU A 10 19.85 -9.69 -20.00
C LEU A 10 19.27 -8.57 -20.85
N HIS A 11 17.97 -8.34 -20.69
CA HIS A 11 17.25 -7.26 -21.35
C HIS A 11 16.39 -6.52 -20.34
N VAL A 12 16.40 -5.19 -20.44
CA VAL A 12 15.47 -4.26 -19.78
C VAL A 12 14.60 -3.61 -20.87
N PRO A 13 13.41 -3.08 -20.54
CA PRO A 13 12.61 -2.34 -21.52
C PRO A 13 13.29 -1.01 -21.88
N ASP A 14 12.72 -0.25 -22.82
CA ASP A 14 13.19 1.11 -23.09
C ASP A 14 12.81 2.02 -21.91
N LEU A 15 13.78 2.29 -21.05
CA LEU A 15 13.57 2.94 -19.75
C LEU A 15 13.65 4.46 -19.85
N HIS A 16 12.67 5.15 -19.27
CA HIS A 16 12.83 6.55 -18.88
C HIS A 16 13.41 6.61 -17.46
N VAL A 17 14.55 7.28 -17.30
CA VAL A 17 15.21 7.44 -16.00
C VAL A 17 15.25 8.91 -15.60
N PHE A 18 14.85 9.22 -14.37
CA PHE A 18 15.04 10.54 -13.76
C PHE A 18 15.60 10.42 -12.34
N GLU A 19 16.17 11.51 -11.83
CA GLU A 19 16.73 11.58 -10.48
C GLU A 19 16.00 12.60 -9.62
N GLU A 20 15.77 12.21 -8.37
CA GLU A 20 15.17 13.09 -7.35
C GLU A 20 15.56 12.58 -5.96
N ALA A 21 15.85 13.50 -5.03
CA ALA A 21 16.27 13.18 -3.66
C ALA A 21 17.47 12.21 -3.55
N GLY A 22 18.38 12.20 -4.54
CA GLY A 22 19.56 11.31 -4.55
C GLY A 22 19.26 9.85 -4.92
N LEU A 23 18.05 9.57 -5.41
CA LEU A 23 17.63 8.28 -5.95
C LEU A 23 17.37 8.38 -7.45
N SER A 24 17.42 7.24 -8.14
CA SER A 24 17.08 7.13 -9.55
C SER A 24 15.81 6.33 -9.72
N TYR A 25 14.91 6.82 -10.56
CA TYR A 25 13.61 6.21 -10.84
C TYR A 25 13.60 5.77 -12.30
N ALA A 26 13.48 4.47 -12.54
CA ALA A 26 13.41 3.90 -13.87
C ALA A 26 11.97 3.46 -14.17
N ILE A 27 11.40 3.94 -15.27
CA ILE A 27 10.02 3.71 -15.69
C ILE A 27 10.04 3.02 -17.05
N ASP A 28 9.23 1.98 -17.24
CA ASP A 28 8.87 1.47 -18.56
C ASP A 28 7.64 2.27 -19.08
N PRO A 29 7.81 3.16 -20.09
CA PRO A 29 6.72 4.00 -20.61
C PRO A 29 5.59 3.21 -21.30
N THR A 30 5.86 1.97 -21.71
CA THR A 30 4.95 1.15 -22.52
C THR A 30 4.11 0.22 -21.66
N SER A 31 4.68 -0.29 -20.58
CA SER A 31 4.02 -1.02 -19.53
C SER A 31 4.42 -0.33 -18.25
N PRO A 32 3.56 0.51 -17.63
CA PRO A 32 3.92 1.52 -16.62
C PRO A 32 4.42 0.94 -15.28
N ASN A 33 5.31 -0.05 -15.33
CA ASN A 33 6.15 -0.54 -14.26
C ASN A 33 7.20 0.52 -13.96
N TRP A 34 7.56 0.65 -12.69
CA TRP A 34 8.67 1.49 -12.30
C TRP A 34 9.37 0.93 -11.07
N VAL A 35 10.63 1.31 -10.92
CA VAL A 35 11.48 0.98 -9.77
C VAL A 35 12.23 2.22 -9.30
N ALA A 36 12.39 2.36 -7.98
CA ALA A 36 13.38 3.24 -7.38
C ALA A 36 14.64 2.44 -7.07
N VAL A 37 15.78 2.93 -7.52
CA VAL A 37 17.09 2.32 -7.27
C VAL A 37 18.06 3.34 -6.69
N GLU A 38 19.03 2.85 -5.94
CA GLU A 38 20.16 3.66 -5.53
C GLU A 38 21.18 3.83 -6.67
N HIS A 39 22.19 4.68 -6.45
CA HIS A 39 23.23 4.98 -7.42
C HIS A 39 23.90 3.73 -8.02
N GLU A 40 24.16 2.71 -7.19
CA GLU A 40 24.76 1.45 -7.64
C GLU A 40 23.83 0.66 -8.56
N GLY A 41 22.53 0.62 -8.25
CA GLY A 41 21.52 -0.03 -9.08
C GLY A 41 21.30 0.69 -10.41
N ARG A 42 21.42 2.03 -10.42
CA ARG A 42 21.38 2.83 -11.66
C ARG A 42 22.46 2.38 -12.64
N TRP A 43 23.70 2.23 -12.18
CA TRP A 43 24.80 1.78 -13.04
C TRP A 43 24.50 0.44 -13.70
N LEU A 44 23.94 -0.51 -12.95
CA LEU A 44 23.56 -1.83 -13.48
C LEU A 44 22.46 -1.72 -14.53
N LEU A 45 21.44 -0.88 -14.30
CA LEU A 45 20.40 -0.61 -15.31
C LEU A 45 20.97 0.01 -16.58
N GLU A 46 21.83 1.03 -16.45
CA GLU A 46 22.46 1.69 -17.60
C GLU A 46 23.36 0.74 -18.38
N ALA A 47 24.11 -0.13 -17.71
CA ALA A 47 24.95 -1.14 -18.36
C ALA A 47 24.12 -2.12 -19.21
N ILE A 48 22.97 -2.56 -18.71
CA ILE A 48 22.07 -3.45 -19.46
C ILE A 48 21.38 -2.72 -20.62
N SER A 49 20.92 -1.48 -20.40
CA SER A 49 20.30 -0.65 -21.44
C SER A 49 21.28 -0.30 -22.57
N ALA A 50 22.54 -0.02 -22.24
CA ALA A 50 23.56 0.36 -23.22
C ALA A 50 24.01 -0.80 -24.10
N THR A 51 23.96 -2.04 -23.60
CA THR A 51 24.33 -3.25 -24.35
C THR A 51 23.18 -4.28 -24.26
N PRO A 52 22.15 -4.15 -25.10
CA PRO A 52 21.02 -5.09 -25.09
C PRO A 52 21.49 -6.52 -25.34
N GLY A 53 21.14 -7.43 -24.42
CA GLY A 53 21.59 -8.82 -24.48
C GLY A 53 22.96 -9.07 -23.85
N VAL A 54 23.53 -8.09 -23.12
CA VAL A 54 24.69 -8.31 -22.26
C VAL A 54 24.45 -9.54 -21.39
N THR A 55 25.43 -10.42 -21.32
CA THR A 55 25.30 -11.63 -20.53
C THR A 55 25.52 -11.34 -19.06
N PHE A 56 24.92 -12.14 -18.18
CA PHE A 56 25.14 -12.03 -16.74
C PHE A 56 26.63 -12.08 -16.34
N GLY A 57 27.44 -12.89 -17.02
CA GLY A 57 28.88 -12.98 -16.79
C GLY A 57 29.64 -11.72 -17.20
N GLU A 58 29.27 -11.10 -18.33
CA GLU A 58 29.86 -9.83 -18.77
C GLU A 58 29.49 -8.68 -17.84
N LEU A 59 28.21 -8.60 -17.44
CA LEU A 59 27.74 -7.58 -16.49
C LEU A 59 28.46 -7.72 -15.13
N LEU A 60 28.61 -8.96 -14.66
CA LEU A 60 29.33 -9.28 -13.44
C LEU A 60 30.80 -8.85 -13.51
N ALA A 61 31.50 -9.21 -14.59
CA ALA A 61 32.90 -8.84 -14.81
C ALA A 61 33.08 -7.32 -14.87
N GLY A 62 32.16 -6.62 -15.55
CA GLY A 62 32.11 -5.16 -15.60
C GLY A 62 31.94 -4.56 -14.20
N TYR A 63 30.94 -5.03 -13.43
CA TYR A 63 30.68 -4.55 -12.08
C TYR A 63 31.87 -4.79 -11.15
N ALA A 64 32.43 -6.00 -11.14
CA ALA A 64 33.60 -6.36 -10.35
C ALA A 64 34.81 -5.45 -10.66
N THR A 65 35.07 -5.21 -11.95
CA THR A 65 36.19 -4.35 -12.40
C THR A 65 35.98 -2.90 -11.99
N THR A 66 34.80 -2.33 -12.29
CA THR A 66 34.48 -0.93 -11.97
C THR A 66 34.51 -0.65 -10.47
N ARG A 67 34.18 -1.64 -9.64
CA ARG A 67 34.12 -1.50 -8.18
C ARG A 67 35.35 -2.04 -7.45
N ALA A 68 36.37 -2.50 -8.18
CA ALA A 68 37.55 -3.16 -7.60
C ALA A 68 37.15 -4.22 -6.55
N MET A 69 36.19 -5.07 -6.93
CA MET A 69 35.51 -6.01 -6.04
C MET A 69 35.80 -7.45 -6.46
N GLU A 70 35.96 -8.34 -5.48
CA GLU A 70 36.11 -9.77 -5.73
C GLU A 70 34.91 -10.35 -6.50
N PRO A 71 35.12 -11.26 -7.48
CA PRO A 71 34.05 -11.79 -8.32
C PRO A 71 32.90 -12.43 -7.54
N ALA A 72 33.19 -13.13 -6.44
CA ALA A 72 32.18 -13.77 -5.61
C ALA A 72 31.25 -12.74 -4.94
N ARG A 73 31.82 -11.65 -4.43
CA ARG A 73 31.08 -10.55 -3.82
C ARG A 73 30.25 -9.77 -4.84
N ALA A 74 30.84 -9.51 -6.02
CA ALA A 74 30.12 -8.93 -7.14
C ALA A 74 28.95 -9.82 -7.58
N TRP A 75 29.12 -11.15 -7.51
CA TRP A 75 28.09 -12.10 -7.94
C TRP A 75 26.86 -12.03 -7.05
N VAL A 76 27.02 -12.02 -5.72
CA VAL A 76 25.91 -11.87 -4.77
C VAL A 76 25.15 -10.58 -5.04
N ALA A 77 25.89 -9.46 -5.09
CA ALA A 77 25.35 -8.12 -5.32
C ALA A 77 24.54 -8.00 -6.62
N VAL A 78 25.12 -8.42 -7.75
CA VAL A 78 24.49 -8.31 -9.07
C VAL A 78 23.32 -9.29 -9.18
N ARG A 79 23.48 -10.53 -8.72
CA ARG A 79 22.41 -11.55 -8.79
C ARG A 79 21.15 -11.08 -8.06
N ASP A 80 21.28 -10.60 -6.84
CA ASP A 80 20.13 -10.23 -6.02
C ASP A 80 19.39 -9.04 -6.62
N PHE A 81 20.14 -8.04 -7.10
CA PHE A 81 19.60 -6.89 -7.82
C PHE A 81 18.85 -7.31 -9.08
N LEU A 82 19.44 -8.16 -9.93
CA LEU A 82 18.80 -8.64 -11.17
C LEU A 82 17.53 -9.43 -10.87
N ARG A 83 17.54 -10.27 -9.83
CA ARG A 83 16.34 -11.00 -9.42
C ARG A 83 15.24 -10.07 -8.92
N ALA A 84 15.59 -9.01 -8.19
CA ALA A 84 14.63 -7.98 -7.79
C ALA A 84 14.04 -7.25 -9.01
N LEU A 85 14.86 -6.90 -10.02
CA LEU A 85 14.36 -6.30 -11.26
C LEU A 85 13.47 -7.25 -12.06
N ALA A 86 13.80 -8.55 -12.11
CA ALA A 86 12.99 -9.54 -12.80
C ALA A 86 11.61 -9.67 -12.17
N ARG A 87 11.53 -9.68 -10.83
CA ARG A 87 10.26 -9.65 -10.08
C ARG A 87 9.47 -8.37 -10.34
N ALA A 88 10.14 -7.23 -10.43
CA ALA A 88 9.49 -5.97 -10.80
C ALA A 88 9.00 -5.91 -12.26
N GLY A 89 9.18 -6.98 -13.05
CA GLY A 89 8.82 -7.02 -14.47
C GLY A 89 9.70 -6.12 -15.34
N MET A 90 10.91 -5.78 -14.86
CA MET A 90 11.85 -4.86 -15.50
C MET A 90 13.07 -5.56 -16.11
N LEU A 91 13.19 -6.88 -15.93
CA LEU A 91 14.28 -7.69 -16.47
C LEU A 91 13.76 -9.02 -17.01
N GLN A 92 14.24 -9.43 -18.18
CA GLN A 92 13.99 -10.76 -18.74
C GLN A 92 15.15 -11.22 -19.63
N THR A 93 15.11 -12.49 -20.06
CA THR A 93 16.16 -13.10 -20.89
C THR A 93 15.93 -12.98 -22.40
N GLN A 94 14.85 -12.34 -22.81
CA GLN A 94 14.54 -12.07 -24.22
C GLN A 94 14.30 -10.56 -24.42
N PRO A 95 14.47 -10.02 -25.63
CA PRO A 95 14.12 -8.61 -25.88
C PRO A 95 12.66 -8.31 -25.51
N PHE A 96 12.42 -7.15 -24.89
CA PHE A 96 11.05 -6.68 -24.66
C PHE A 96 10.39 -6.35 -25.99
N VAL A 97 9.34 -7.09 -26.34
CA VAL A 97 8.49 -6.79 -27.49
C VAL A 97 7.21 -6.15 -26.96
N ARG A 98 6.99 -4.89 -27.33
CA ARG A 98 5.85 -4.09 -26.88
C ARG A 98 5.04 -3.65 -28.10
N GLU A 99 3.82 -4.16 -28.22
CA GLU A 99 2.91 -3.68 -29.24
C GLU A 99 2.45 -2.24 -28.92
N PRO A 100 2.25 -1.39 -29.95
CA PRO A 100 1.67 -0.08 -29.75
C PRO A 100 0.33 -0.19 -29.03
N TYR A 101 0.12 0.61 -28.00
CA TYR A 101 -1.11 0.58 -27.22
C TYR A 101 -2.32 0.95 -28.12
N PRO A 102 -3.27 0.02 -28.37
CA PRO A 102 -4.34 0.24 -29.35
C PRO A 102 -5.46 1.16 -28.82
N GLY A 103 -5.43 1.50 -27.53
CA GLY A 103 -6.44 2.28 -26.84
C GLY A 103 -7.38 1.45 -25.97
N ARG A 104 -7.99 2.09 -24.96
CA ARG A 104 -8.76 1.40 -23.91
C ARG A 104 -9.88 0.50 -24.43
N SER A 105 -10.63 0.94 -25.45
CA SER A 105 -11.77 0.21 -26.01
C SER A 105 -11.39 -1.06 -26.79
N ALA A 106 -10.13 -1.19 -27.20
CA ALA A 106 -9.65 -2.40 -27.88
C ALA A 106 -9.29 -3.51 -26.88
N LEU A 107 -8.94 -3.14 -25.64
CA LEU A 107 -8.48 -4.08 -24.62
C LEU A 107 -9.56 -4.40 -23.60
N VAL A 108 -10.47 -3.45 -23.32
CA VAL A 108 -11.51 -3.68 -22.34
C VAL A 108 -12.82 -2.98 -22.68
N ALA A 109 -13.92 -3.65 -22.36
CA ALA A 109 -15.26 -3.08 -22.44
C ALA A 109 -15.69 -2.52 -21.07
N PRO A 110 -16.51 -1.45 -21.04
CA PRO A 110 -17.23 -1.06 -19.84
C PRO A 110 -18.31 -2.10 -19.52
N ASP A 111 -18.46 -2.42 -18.24
CA ASP A 111 -19.49 -3.32 -17.73
C ASP A 111 -20.36 -2.55 -16.74
N GLY A 112 -21.66 -2.48 -17.02
CA GLY A 112 -22.61 -1.78 -16.16
C GLY A 112 -22.36 -0.28 -15.96
N LEU A 113 -22.79 0.20 -14.79
CA LEU A 113 -22.66 1.58 -14.28
C LEU A 113 -22.20 1.50 -12.83
N ARG A 114 -20.92 1.80 -12.57
CA ARG A 114 -20.30 1.70 -11.25
C ARG A 114 -20.53 2.95 -10.39
N GLU A 115 -20.65 4.11 -11.04
CA GLU A 115 -20.83 5.39 -10.37
C GLU A 115 -22.01 6.15 -10.96
N LEU A 116 -22.82 6.71 -10.06
CA LEU A 116 -23.92 7.58 -10.43
C LEU A 116 -23.87 8.86 -9.63
N TRP A 117 -23.83 9.97 -10.35
CA TRP A 117 -24.03 11.31 -9.82
C TRP A 117 -25.49 11.72 -10.05
N ILE A 118 -26.13 12.27 -9.04
CA ILE A 118 -27.46 12.86 -9.17
C ILE A 118 -27.42 14.29 -8.64
N GLN A 119 -27.67 15.24 -9.53
CA GLN A 119 -27.96 16.62 -9.15
C GLN A 119 -29.44 16.72 -8.78
N ILE A 120 -29.77 16.54 -7.49
CA ILE A 120 -31.16 16.35 -7.05
C ILE A 120 -32.00 17.64 -7.06
N ASN A 121 -31.35 18.79 -7.20
CA ASN A 121 -31.96 20.12 -7.33
C ASN A 121 -30.96 21.12 -7.92
N ASN A 122 -31.45 22.31 -8.31
CA ASN A 122 -30.60 23.48 -8.56
C ASN A 122 -30.78 24.57 -7.48
N ALA A 123 -31.74 24.39 -6.57
CA ALA A 123 -32.01 25.25 -5.43
C ALA A 123 -30.87 25.19 -4.41
N CYS A 124 -30.29 26.34 -4.08
CA CYS A 124 -29.29 26.49 -3.04
C CYS A 124 -29.66 27.64 -2.11
N ASN A 125 -29.27 27.58 -0.84
CA ASN A 125 -29.38 28.71 0.07
C ASN A 125 -28.25 29.74 -0.12
N LEU A 126 -27.23 29.43 -0.94
CA LEU A 126 -26.09 30.29 -1.26
C LEU A 126 -26.04 30.60 -2.76
N SER A 127 -25.28 31.65 -3.12
CA SER A 127 -25.01 32.05 -4.50
C SER A 127 -23.51 32.17 -4.77
N CYS A 128 -22.74 31.11 -4.44
CA CYS A 128 -21.27 31.14 -4.50
C CYS A 128 -20.75 31.67 -5.85
N ALA A 129 -19.77 32.56 -5.83
CA ALA A 129 -19.28 33.28 -7.01
C ALA A 129 -18.65 32.37 -8.07
N HIS A 130 -18.09 31.23 -7.67
CA HIS A 130 -17.49 30.23 -8.57
C HIS A 130 -18.42 29.09 -8.99
N CYS A 131 -19.70 29.10 -8.60
CA CYS A 131 -20.56 27.92 -8.76
C CYS A 131 -20.66 27.47 -10.22
N LEU A 132 -20.25 26.23 -10.45
CA LEU A 132 -20.15 25.57 -11.75
C LEU A 132 -21.49 25.49 -12.50
N VAL A 133 -22.55 25.11 -11.78
CA VAL A 133 -23.91 24.92 -12.32
C VAL A 133 -24.80 26.13 -12.10
N SER A 134 -24.25 27.21 -11.53
CA SER A 134 -24.95 28.46 -11.24
C SER A 134 -26.20 28.31 -10.36
N SER A 135 -26.20 27.36 -9.42
CA SER A 135 -27.25 27.20 -8.40
C SER A 135 -27.43 28.43 -7.53
N GLY A 136 -28.60 28.57 -6.92
CA GLY A 136 -28.91 29.73 -6.09
C GLY A 136 -30.30 29.67 -5.44
N PRO A 137 -30.65 30.67 -4.63
CA PRO A 137 -31.98 30.79 -4.04
C PRO A 137 -33.06 30.92 -5.11
N GLY A 138 -34.19 30.22 -4.92
CA GLY A 138 -35.33 30.27 -5.84
C GLY A 138 -35.16 29.51 -7.16
N GLN A 139 -34.03 28.82 -7.36
CA GLN A 139 -33.81 27.93 -8.51
C GLN A 139 -34.63 26.64 -8.39
N ASP A 140 -34.58 25.80 -9.43
CA ASP A 140 -35.36 24.56 -9.56
C ASP A 140 -35.17 23.62 -8.35
N LYS A 141 -36.29 23.11 -7.82
CA LYS A 141 -36.29 22.16 -6.68
C LYS A 141 -35.94 20.74 -7.09
N GLY A 142 -35.82 20.47 -8.40
CA GLY A 142 -35.52 19.19 -8.98
C GLY A 142 -36.74 18.27 -9.04
N PRO A 143 -36.53 17.01 -9.45
CA PRO A 143 -37.63 16.10 -9.74
C PRO A 143 -38.26 15.52 -8.46
N PRO A 144 -39.46 14.92 -8.54
CA PRO A 144 -40.10 14.23 -7.42
C PRO A 144 -39.24 13.08 -6.86
N LEU A 145 -39.41 12.74 -5.57
CA LEU A 145 -38.69 11.64 -4.92
C LEU A 145 -38.80 10.31 -5.66
N ASP A 146 -40.00 9.97 -6.15
CA ASP A 146 -40.26 8.70 -6.85
C ASP A 146 -39.40 8.55 -8.11
N PHE A 147 -39.15 9.66 -8.82
CA PHE A 147 -38.24 9.66 -9.95
C PHE A 147 -36.79 9.39 -9.51
N LEU A 148 -36.34 10.03 -8.43
CA LEU A 148 -34.99 9.81 -7.90
C LEU A 148 -34.79 8.37 -7.43
N ARG A 149 -35.79 7.77 -6.76
CA ARG A 149 -35.78 6.35 -6.39
C ARG A 149 -35.71 5.44 -7.61
N ALA A 150 -36.51 5.71 -8.64
CA ALA A 150 -36.49 4.95 -9.89
C ALA A 150 -35.11 4.99 -10.56
N VAL A 151 -34.47 6.16 -10.61
CA VAL A 151 -33.10 6.33 -11.14
C VAL A 151 -32.08 5.53 -10.34
N VAL A 152 -32.14 5.57 -9.00
CA VAL A 152 -31.26 4.77 -8.12
C VAL A 152 -31.47 3.27 -8.33
N ASN A 153 -32.72 2.83 -8.49
CA ASN A 153 -33.07 1.44 -8.76
C ASN A 153 -32.47 0.95 -10.09
N GLN A 154 -32.68 1.71 -11.17
CA GLN A 154 -32.11 1.38 -12.49
C GLN A 154 -30.59 1.30 -12.43
N ALA A 155 -29.93 2.21 -11.71
CA ALA A 155 -28.48 2.17 -11.57
C ALA A 155 -28.00 0.99 -10.72
N SER A 156 -28.70 0.66 -9.63
CA SER A 156 -28.41 -0.53 -8.82
C SER A 156 -28.51 -1.82 -9.64
N GLU A 157 -29.51 -1.94 -10.53
CA GLU A 157 -29.65 -3.05 -11.47
C GLU A 157 -28.53 -3.12 -12.53
N LEU A 158 -27.82 -2.00 -12.74
CA LEU A 158 -26.65 -1.91 -13.62
C LEU A 158 -25.32 -2.11 -12.88
N GLY A 159 -25.33 -2.48 -11.59
CA GLY A 159 -24.12 -2.74 -10.82
C GLY A 159 -23.52 -1.51 -10.12
N LEU A 160 -24.37 -0.53 -9.73
CA LEU A 160 -23.92 0.66 -9.01
C LEU A 160 -23.19 0.32 -7.71
N GLU A 161 -21.98 0.86 -7.56
CA GLU A 161 -21.19 0.76 -6.33
C GLU A 161 -21.31 2.04 -5.50
N ARG A 162 -21.24 3.21 -6.15
CA ARG A 162 -21.20 4.52 -5.46
C ARG A 162 -22.23 5.49 -5.99
N LEU A 163 -23.02 6.03 -5.08
CA LEU A 163 -24.01 7.07 -5.35
C LEU A 163 -23.52 8.42 -4.83
N TYR A 164 -23.38 9.40 -5.72
CA TYR A 164 -23.06 10.78 -5.36
C TYR A 164 -24.30 11.65 -5.45
N LEU A 165 -24.70 12.25 -4.33
CA LEU A 165 -25.82 13.19 -4.26
C LEU A 165 -25.28 14.61 -4.16
N THR A 166 -25.59 15.41 -5.18
CA THR A 166 -25.23 16.82 -5.30
C THR A 166 -26.45 17.64 -5.69
N GLY A 167 -26.29 18.94 -5.95
CA GLY A 167 -27.38 19.83 -6.27
C GLY A 167 -26.93 21.27 -6.39
N GLY A 168 -27.81 22.17 -5.97
CA GLY A 168 -27.40 23.40 -5.30
C GLY A 168 -27.00 23.08 -3.86
N GLU A 169 -27.98 22.94 -2.97
CA GLU A 169 -27.77 22.40 -1.62
C GLU A 169 -28.72 21.22 -1.40
N PRO A 170 -28.22 19.98 -1.22
CA PRO A 170 -29.08 18.81 -1.05
C PRO A 170 -30.08 18.95 0.10
N PHE A 171 -29.65 19.49 1.24
CA PHE A 171 -30.45 19.57 2.46
C PHE A 171 -31.55 20.64 2.46
N VAL A 172 -31.69 21.41 1.36
CA VAL A 172 -32.88 22.23 1.12
C VAL A 172 -34.10 21.34 0.81
N ARG A 173 -33.88 20.10 0.37
CA ARG A 173 -34.95 19.11 0.16
C ARG A 173 -35.33 18.42 1.46
N LYS A 174 -36.63 18.35 1.74
CA LYS A 174 -37.17 17.68 2.93
C LYS A 174 -37.17 16.16 2.82
N ASP A 175 -37.24 15.65 1.59
CA ASP A 175 -37.34 14.22 1.23
C ASP A 175 -35.96 13.57 0.99
N LEU A 176 -34.84 14.29 1.19
CA LEU A 176 -33.49 13.75 1.00
C LEU A 176 -33.20 12.55 1.91
N PHE A 177 -33.64 12.59 3.17
CA PHE A 177 -33.42 11.49 4.11
C PHE A 177 -34.09 10.19 3.66
N ASP A 178 -35.25 10.30 3.01
CA ASP A 178 -35.96 9.15 2.45
C ASP A 178 -35.21 8.55 1.26
N LEU A 179 -34.60 9.38 0.41
CA LEU A 179 -33.75 8.93 -0.69
C LEU A 179 -32.46 8.27 -0.19
N LEU A 180 -31.83 8.83 0.85
CA LEU A 180 -30.62 8.27 1.44
C LEU A 180 -30.90 6.91 2.05
N ARG A 181 -31.95 6.77 2.86
CA ARG A 181 -32.37 5.46 3.40
C ARG A 181 -32.67 4.46 2.28
N HIS A 182 -33.33 4.89 1.21
CA HIS A 182 -33.55 4.02 0.06
C HIS A 182 -32.26 3.48 -0.54
N ALA A 183 -31.27 4.36 -0.75
CA ALA A 183 -30.00 3.98 -1.31
C ALA A 183 -29.22 3.05 -0.36
N THR A 184 -29.16 3.38 0.94
CA THR A 184 -28.30 2.65 1.89
C THR A 184 -28.96 1.41 2.49
N GLU A 185 -30.23 1.49 2.88
CA GLU A 185 -30.96 0.42 3.58
C GLU A 185 -31.61 -0.55 2.59
N ASP A 186 -32.31 -0.03 1.56
CA ASP A 186 -33.03 -0.90 0.61
C ASP A 186 -32.10 -1.46 -0.48
N ARG A 187 -31.11 -0.68 -0.90
CA ARG A 187 -30.20 -1.04 -2.00
C ARG A 187 -28.78 -1.39 -1.56
N GLY A 188 -28.44 -1.18 -0.28
CA GLY A 188 -27.11 -1.50 0.22
C GLY A 188 -25.99 -0.71 -0.48
N LEU A 189 -26.27 0.51 -0.95
CA LEU A 189 -25.28 1.36 -1.60
C LEU A 189 -24.50 2.19 -0.59
N GLU A 190 -23.32 2.64 -1.01
CA GLU A 190 -22.60 3.73 -0.37
C GLU A 190 -23.04 5.07 -1.00
N ALA A 191 -23.42 6.03 -0.16
CA ALA A 191 -23.92 7.34 -0.58
C ALA A 191 -23.00 8.47 -0.09
N ILE A 192 -22.48 9.27 -1.03
CA ILE A 192 -21.65 10.44 -0.75
C ILE A 192 -22.47 11.70 -1.03
N VAL A 193 -22.65 12.54 0.00
CA VAL A 193 -23.42 13.78 -0.10
C VAL A 193 -22.50 14.99 -0.11
N LEU A 194 -22.60 15.80 -1.17
CA LEU A 194 -21.85 17.05 -1.32
C LEU A 194 -22.69 18.22 -0.80
N THR A 195 -22.22 18.92 0.22
CA THR A 195 -23.00 19.94 0.94
C THR A 195 -22.16 21.16 1.31
N ASN A 196 -22.81 22.32 1.41
CA ASN A 196 -22.23 23.51 2.01
C ASN A 196 -22.29 23.51 3.56
N ALA A 197 -22.99 22.53 4.15
CA ALA A 197 -23.13 22.30 5.58
C ALA A 197 -23.71 23.46 6.42
N THR A 198 -24.32 24.48 5.79
CA THR A 198 -24.77 25.70 6.48
C THR A 198 -26.19 25.63 7.08
N VAL A 199 -26.93 24.55 6.80
CA VAL A 199 -28.37 24.38 7.12
C VAL A 199 -28.66 23.31 8.19
N PHE A 200 -27.66 22.77 8.87
CA PHE A 200 -27.81 21.66 9.84
C PHE A 200 -28.40 22.08 11.18
N ARG A 201 -29.68 22.45 11.17
CA ARG A 201 -30.43 22.94 12.33
C ARG A 201 -31.81 22.29 12.36
N GLY A 202 -32.46 22.28 13.52
CA GLY A 202 -33.83 21.80 13.68
C GLY A 202 -34.05 20.40 13.06
N ALA A 203 -35.02 20.31 12.14
CA ALA A 203 -35.40 19.05 11.48
C ALA A 203 -34.24 18.40 10.70
N VAL A 204 -33.35 19.19 10.10
CA VAL A 204 -32.21 18.63 9.34
C VAL A 204 -31.23 17.92 10.27
N ARG A 205 -30.92 18.54 11.42
CA ARG A 205 -30.06 17.91 12.44
C ARG A 205 -30.69 16.63 12.99
N ALA A 206 -31.99 16.65 13.27
CA ALA A 206 -32.70 15.45 13.71
C ALA A 206 -32.65 14.34 12.65
N GLY A 207 -32.84 14.68 11.37
CA GLY A 207 -32.75 13.74 10.25
C GLY A 207 -31.36 13.14 10.06
N LEU A 208 -30.28 13.93 10.20
CA LEU A 208 -28.90 13.43 10.11
C LEU A 208 -28.64 12.29 11.10
N ALA A 209 -29.16 12.39 12.32
CA ALA A 209 -29.03 11.35 13.33
C ALA A 209 -29.75 10.03 13.00
N THR A 210 -30.53 9.98 11.92
CA THR A 210 -31.25 8.77 11.48
C THR A 210 -30.54 8.00 10.37
N LEU A 211 -29.47 8.54 9.77
CA LEU A 211 -28.79 7.95 8.61
C LEU A 211 -27.78 6.86 9.01
N ASP A 212 -27.45 5.94 8.10
CA ASP A 212 -26.41 4.94 8.32
C ASP A 212 -25.01 5.58 8.32
N ARG A 213 -24.26 5.42 9.41
CA ARG A 213 -22.92 6.03 9.61
C ARG A 213 -21.83 5.33 8.82
N GLN A 214 -22.04 4.06 8.46
CA GLN A 214 -21.08 3.26 7.72
C GLN A 214 -21.23 3.44 6.20
N ARG A 215 -22.43 3.80 5.75
CA ARG A 215 -22.77 3.90 4.31
C ARG A 215 -22.99 5.32 3.81
N VAL A 216 -23.21 6.31 4.68
CA VAL A 216 -23.33 7.72 4.28
C VAL A 216 -22.05 8.47 4.64
N ARG A 217 -21.49 9.18 3.64
CA ARG A 217 -20.32 10.05 3.80
C ARG A 217 -20.61 11.45 3.33
N PHE A 218 -19.87 12.42 3.86
CA PHE A 218 -20.08 13.84 3.56
C PHE A 218 -18.84 14.50 3.00
N GLN A 219 -19.05 15.30 1.95
CA GLN A 219 -18.08 16.25 1.46
C GLN A 219 -18.57 17.67 1.78
N VAL A 220 -17.86 18.34 2.69
CA VAL A 220 -18.17 19.69 3.13
C VAL A 220 -17.31 20.69 2.38
N SER A 221 -17.95 21.66 1.74
CA SER A 221 -17.24 22.63 0.91
C SER A 221 -16.78 23.87 1.68
N ILE A 222 -15.49 24.19 1.61
CA ILE A 222 -14.85 25.36 2.26
C ILE A 222 -13.73 25.93 1.37
N ASP A 223 -13.75 27.23 1.03
CA ASP A 223 -12.83 27.79 0.02
C ASP A 223 -11.73 28.71 0.58
N GLY A 224 -11.46 28.63 1.88
CA GLY A 224 -10.38 29.36 2.54
C GLY A 224 -10.20 28.87 3.96
N ALA A 225 -9.02 29.08 4.53
CA ALA A 225 -8.74 28.76 5.94
C ALA A 225 -9.32 29.81 6.89
N ARG A 226 -9.73 30.96 6.35
CA ARG A 226 -10.25 32.11 7.09
C ARG A 226 -11.61 32.59 6.57
N PRO A 227 -12.42 33.24 7.44
CA PRO A 227 -13.69 33.84 7.03
C PRO A 227 -13.53 34.84 5.89
N GLU A 228 -12.52 35.71 5.93
CA GLU A 228 -12.35 36.80 4.95
C GLU A 228 -12.19 36.26 3.52
N THR A 229 -11.52 35.12 3.37
CA THR A 229 -11.26 34.48 2.08
C THR A 229 -12.45 33.62 1.64
N SER A 230 -12.97 32.76 2.52
CA SER A 230 -14.08 31.85 2.19
C SER A 230 -15.39 32.61 1.99
N ASP A 231 -15.73 33.57 2.86
CA ASP A 231 -16.98 34.32 2.78
C ASP A 231 -17.02 35.26 1.57
N ALA A 232 -15.87 35.74 1.10
CA ALA A 232 -15.78 36.50 -0.15
C ALA A 232 -16.20 35.66 -1.38
N ILE A 233 -16.10 34.32 -1.30
CA ILE A 233 -16.49 33.40 -2.39
C ILE A 233 -17.92 32.89 -2.19
N ARG A 234 -18.28 32.50 -0.96
CA ARG A 234 -19.53 31.78 -0.64
C ARG A 234 -20.63 32.63 -0.03
N GLY A 235 -20.29 33.79 0.52
CA GLY A 235 -21.19 34.74 1.17
C GLY A 235 -20.86 34.95 2.66
N PRO A 236 -21.27 36.09 3.25
CA PRO A 236 -21.00 36.41 4.65
C PRO A 236 -21.52 35.35 5.64
N GLY A 237 -20.69 35.00 6.63
CA GLY A 237 -21.03 34.06 7.71
C GLY A 237 -21.05 32.58 7.30
N THR A 238 -20.67 32.25 6.06
CA THR A 238 -20.75 30.89 5.55
C THR A 238 -19.60 30.02 6.03
N PHE A 239 -18.40 30.57 6.18
CA PHE A 239 -17.24 29.87 6.74
C PHE A 239 -17.55 29.28 8.11
N ALA A 240 -18.01 30.11 9.05
CA ALA A 240 -18.34 29.68 10.41
C ALA A 240 -19.45 28.61 10.40
N ALA A 241 -20.46 28.76 9.55
CA ALA A 241 -21.53 27.77 9.41
C ALA A 241 -21.03 26.44 8.85
N ALA A 242 -20.16 26.46 7.84
CA ALA A 242 -19.61 25.27 7.20
C ALA A 242 -18.69 24.47 8.15
N VAL A 243 -17.78 25.14 8.88
CA VAL A 243 -16.90 24.45 9.85
C VAL A 243 -17.68 23.86 11.02
N ASN A 244 -18.70 24.57 11.51
CA ASN A 244 -19.58 24.05 12.56
C ASN A 244 -20.42 22.87 12.05
N GLY A 245 -20.85 22.92 10.79
CA GLY A 245 -21.56 21.83 10.14
C GLY A 245 -20.68 20.59 9.96
N ALA A 246 -19.42 20.76 9.58
CA ALA A 246 -18.45 19.67 9.50
C ALA A 246 -18.20 19.03 10.87
N SER A 247 -17.98 19.83 11.92
CA SER A 247 -17.83 19.31 13.29
C SER A 247 -19.06 18.54 13.76
N LEU A 248 -20.27 19.05 13.48
CA LEU A 248 -21.49 18.32 13.82
C LEU A 248 -21.56 16.95 13.13
N LEU A 249 -21.19 16.87 11.85
CA LEU A 249 -21.19 15.59 11.13
C LEU A 249 -20.15 14.61 11.71
N ALA A 250 -18.94 15.11 12.01
CA ALA A 250 -17.90 14.31 12.64
C ALA A 250 -18.31 13.83 14.05
N ASP A 251 -18.90 14.70 14.87
CA ASP A 251 -19.42 14.38 16.21
C ASP A 251 -20.54 13.33 16.16
N LEU A 252 -21.31 13.28 15.07
CA LEU A 252 -22.33 12.27 14.82
C LEU A 252 -21.76 10.92 14.31
N GLY A 253 -20.44 10.85 14.10
CA GLY A 253 -19.72 9.65 13.70
C GLY A 253 -19.64 9.42 12.18
N PHE A 254 -19.90 10.42 11.35
CA PHE A 254 -19.80 10.29 9.89
C PHE A 254 -18.36 10.52 9.39
N ASP A 255 -18.06 9.90 8.24
CA ASP A 255 -16.86 10.21 7.47
C ASP A 255 -17.04 11.54 6.73
N VAL A 256 -16.24 12.53 7.12
CA VAL A 256 -16.28 13.89 6.55
C VAL A 256 -14.97 14.17 5.83
N SER A 257 -15.06 14.61 4.57
CA SER A 257 -13.96 15.28 3.86
C SER A 257 -14.27 16.76 3.70
N MET A 258 -13.25 17.60 3.87
CA MET A 258 -13.35 19.01 3.48
C MET A 258 -12.84 19.20 2.05
N THR A 259 -13.57 19.93 1.23
CA THR A 259 -13.22 20.19 -0.18
C THR A 259 -13.11 21.68 -0.45
N THR A 260 -12.03 22.06 -1.13
CA THR A 260 -11.70 23.45 -1.46
C THR A 260 -11.48 23.62 -2.94
N VAL A 261 -12.17 24.57 -3.56
CA VAL A 261 -11.90 24.94 -4.95
C VAL A 261 -10.71 25.89 -4.98
N THR A 262 -9.70 25.61 -5.80
CA THR A 262 -8.50 26.46 -5.87
C THR A 262 -8.78 27.74 -6.65
N THR A 263 -8.52 28.88 -6.02
CA THR A 263 -8.74 30.21 -6.60
C THR A 263 -7.54 31.10 -6.32
N ARG A 264 -7.34 32.17 -7.10
CA ARG A 264 -6.22 33.09 -6.86
C ARG A 264 -6.24 33.68 -5.43
N ARG A 265 -7.42 33.80 -4.81
CA ARG A 265 -7.57 34.37 -3.46
C ARG A 265 -7.13 33.43 -2.35
N ASN A 266 -7.26 32.12 -2.53
CA ASN A 266 -7.04 31.15 -1.45
C ASN A 266 -5.74 30.37 -1.58
N LEU A 267 -4.96 30.53 -2.66
CA LEU A 267 -3.70 29.80 -2.86
C LEU A 267 -2.76 29.88 -1.65
N ALA A 268 -2.62 31.08 -1.07
CA ALA A 268 -1.76 31.30 0.09
C ALA A 268 -2.26 30.59 1.37
N GLU A 269 -3.56 30.25 1.44
CA GLU A 269 -4.18 29.62 2.60
C GLU A 269 -4.29 28.09 2.47
N LEU A 270 -4.07 27.53 1.27
CA LEU A 270 -4.27 26.10 1.05
C LEU A 270 -3.46 25.22 2.04
N PRO A 271 -2.19 25.55 2.37
CA PRO A 271 -1.42 24.77 3.34
C PRO A 271 -1.98 24.78 4.78
N GLU A 272 -2.90 25.69 5.11
CA GLU A 272 -3.54 25.76 6.43
C GLU A 272 -4.79 24.88 6.53
N LEU A 273 -5.39 24.51 5.38
CA LEU A 273 -6.63 23.74 5.32
C LEU A 273 -6.53 22.33 5.93
N PRO A 274 -5.44 21.54 5.74
CA PRO A 274 -5.34 20.23 6.36
C PRO A 274 -5.47 20.28 7.89
N ALA A 275 -4.81 21.25 8.54
CA ALA A 275 -4.90 21.43 9.98
C ALA A 275 -6.31 21.88 10.42
N LEU A 276 -6.98 22.71 9.61
CA LEU A 276 -8.37 23.10 9.85
C LEU A 276 -9.32 21.90 9.75
N ALA A 277 -9.16 21.06 8.72
CA ALA A 277 -9.94 19.85 8.53
C ALA A 277 -9.80 18.91 9.74
N LEU A 278 -8.57 18.64 10.18
CA LEU A 278 -8.30 17.82 11.36
C LEU A 278 -8.94 18.41 12.63
N LYS A 279 -8.78 19.72 12.85
CA LYS A 279 -9.36 20.42 14.01
C LYS A 279 -10.88 20.25 14.11
N HIS A 280 -11.57 20.17 12.97
CA HIS A 280 -13.02 20.06 12.90
C HIS A 280 -13.52 18.62 12.70
N GLY A 281 -12.65 17.61 12.89
CA GLY A 281 -13.00 16.19 12.87
C GLY A 281 -13.16 15.59 11.47
N ALA A 282 -12.78 16.31 10.41
CA ALA A 282 -12.73 15.74 9.07
C ALA A 282 -11.55 14.76 8.94
N LYS A 283 -11.76 13.68 8.18
CA LYS A 283 -10.78 12.62 7.96
C LYS A 283 -9.82 12.92 6.80
N SER A 284 -10.18 13.82 5.90
CA SER A 284 -9.33 14.19 4.77
C SER A 284 -9.62 15.62 4.29
N GLN A 285 -8.65 16.15 3.55
CA GLN A 285 -8.76 17.38 2.78
C GLN A 285 -8.67 17.05 1.29
N HIS A 286 -9.47 17.74 0.49
CA HIS A 286 -9.48 17.61 -0.96
C HIS A 286 -9.39 18.97 -1.64
N LEU A 287 -8.58 19.06 -2.69
CA LEU A 287 -8.46 20.24 -3.54
C LEU A 287 -9.07 19.97 -4.91
N MET A 288 -9.96 20.86 -5.35
CA MET A 288 -10.57 20.78 -6.67
C MET A 288 -10.03 21.89 -7.58
N TRP A 289 -9.56 21.50 -8.77
CA TRP A 289 -9.12 22.45 -9.79
C TRP A 289 -10.34 23.15 -10.41
N THR A 290 -10.23 24.46 -10.65
CA THR A 290 -11.37 25.25 -11.14
C THR A 290 -11.67 24.93 -12.62
N HIS A 291 -12.92 24.57 -12.90
CA HIS A 291 -13.42 24.41 -14.26
C HIS A 291 -13.85 25.74 -14.88
N LYS A 292 -13.57 25.95 -16.17
CA LYS A 292 -13.99 27.15 -16.93
C LYS A 292 -15.48 27.13 -17.29
N ARG A 293 -16.36 27.12 -16.29
CA ARG A 293 -17.83 27.07 -16.47
C ARG A 293 -18.61 27.89 -15.43
N GLY A 294 -19.92 27.97 -15.62
CA GLY A 294 -20.85 28.61 -14.70
C GLY A 294 -20.51 30.06 -14.40
N ARG A 295 -20.73 30.47 -13.14
CA ARG A 295 -20.38 31.83 -12.70
C ARG A 295 -18.88 32.07 -12.67
N ALA A 296 -18.04 31.03 -12.50
CA ALA A 296 -16.60 31.16 -12.55
C ALA A 296 -16.12 31.62 -13.94
N ALA A 297 -16.68 31.08 -15.03
CA ALA A 297 -16.32 31.46 -16.40
C ALA A 297 -16.64 32.92 -16.74
N ALA A 298 -17.65 33.51 -16.10
CA ALA A 298 -18.01 34.91 -16.28
C ALA A 298 -17.07 35.88 -15.52
N SER A 299 -16.12 35.37 -14.73
CA SER A 299 -15.18 36.15 -13.95
C SER A 299 -13.93 36.54 -14.75
N LEU A 300 -13.51 37.81 -14.67
CA LEU A 300 -12.36 38.39 -15.37
C LEU A 300 -10.99 37.98 -14.76
N ASN A 301 -10.78 36.70 -14.43
CA ASN A 301 -9.52 36.08 -13.93
C ASN A 301 -9.32 35.99 -12.40
N GLY A 302 -10.38 35.96 -11.59
CA GLY A 302 -10.28 35.70 -10.14
C GLY A 302 -10.25 34.22 -9.74
N PHE A 303 -10.78 33.34 -10.59
CA PHE A 303 -10.96 31.90 -10.30
C PHE A 303 -10.02 30.98 -11.08
N PHE A 304 -9.25 31.52 -12.03
CA PHE A 304 -8.28 30.77 -12.84
C PHE A 304 -6.87 31.30 -12.56
N PRO A 305 -6.26 30.95 -11.43
CA PRO A 305 -4.85 31.25 -11.17
C PRO A 305 -3.94 30.58 -12.20
N ASP A 306 -2.71 31.11 -12.33
CA ASP A 306 -1.71 30.52 -13.21
C ASP A 306 -1.28 29.15 -12.69
N VAL A 307 -1.11 28.18 -13.59
CA VAL A 307 -0.83 26.78 -13.24
C VAL A 307 0.41 26.61 -12.35
N PRO A 308 1.53 27.35 -12.56
CA PRO A 308 2.68 27.29 -11.65
C PRO A 308 2.36 27.69 -10.20
N ASP A 309 1.47 28.67 -9.99
CA ASP A 309 1.08 29.10 -8.64
C ASP A 309 0.23 28.04 -7.95
N VAL A 310 -0.70 27.43 -8.70
CA VAL A 310 -1.51 26.30 -8.19
C VAL A 310 -0.62 25.13 -7.84
N LEU A 311 0.31 24.77 -8.74
CA LEU A 311 1.27 23.69 -8.50
C LEU A 311 2.06 23.90 -7.21
N ALA A 312 2.64 25.09 -7.03
CA ALA A 312 3.39 25.41 -5.81
C ALA A 312 2.51 25.30 -4.55
N ALA A 313 1.30 25.86 -4.59
CA ALA A 313 0.36 25.79 -3.47
C ALA A 313 -0.07 24.36 -3.15
N VAL A 314 -0.30 23.52 -4.16
CA VAL A 314 -0.67 22.10 -4.00
C VAL A 314 0.46 21.31 -3.34
N LEU A 315 1.71 21.49 -3.78
CA LEU A 315 2.86 20.81 -3.18
C LEU A 315 3.07 21.24 -1.72
N HIS A 316 2.97 22.54 -1.42
CA HIS A 316 3.03 23.02 -0.03
C HIS A 316 1.88 22.48 0.83
N THR A 317 0.70 22.31 0.24
CA THR A 317 -0.46 21.73 0.93
C THR A 317 -0.26 20.25 1.21
N ALA A 318 0.33 19.50 0.27
CA ALA A 318 0.71 18.11 0.49
C ALA A 318 1.72 17.99 1.64
N ASP A 319 2.77 18.82 1.66
CA ASP A 319 3.73 18.85 2.78
C ASP A 319 3.07 19.20 4.12
N ALA A 320 2.08 20.10 4.11
CA ALA A 320 1.34 20.47 5.32
C ALA A 320 0.41 19.35 5.80
N ALA A 321 -0.24 18.64 4.88
CA ALA A 321 -1.07 17.48 5.17
C ALA A 321 -0.24 16.34 5.80
N ASP A 322 0.94 16.04 5.22
CA ASP A 322 1.89 15.06 5.76
C ASP A 322 2.31 15.42 7.19
N ARG A 323 2.66 16.69 7.45
CA ARG A 323 3.01 17.18 8.80
C ARG A 323 1.86 17.12 9.79
N ALA A 324 0.63 17.38 9.32
CA ALA A 324 -0.57 17.34 10.16
C ALA A 324 -1.07 15.92 10.43
N GLY A 325 -0.61 14.92 9.66
CA GLY A 325 -1.06 13.53 9.77
C GLY A 325 -2.49 13.32 9.26
N ILE A 326 -2.95 14.16 8.32
CA ILE A 326 -4.26 14.03 7.68
C ILE A 326 -4.09 13.78 6.17
N PRO A 327 -4.80 12.81 5.58
CA PRO A 327 -4.77 12.55 4.14
C PRO A 327 -5.15 13.77 3.29
N LEU A 328 -4.34 14.04 2.26
CA LEU A 328 -4.72 14.88 1.13
C LEU A 328 -5.19 13.97 -0.01
N ASP A 329 -6.49 13.99 -0.32
CA ASP A 329 -7.11 13.05 -1.26
C ASP A 329 -6.45 13.05 -2.64
N ASN A 330 -5.99 14.22 -3.11
CA ASN A 330 -5.28 14.36 -4.38
C ASN A 330 -3.99 13.52 -4.44
N VAL A 331 -3.26 13.44 -3.33
CA VAL A 331 -2.02 12.64 -3.21
C VAL A 331 -2.38 11.16 -3.05
N GLU A 332 -3.35 10.83 -2.22
CA GLU A 332 -3.74 9.43 -1.96
C GLU A 332 -4.28 8.73 -3.22
N VAL A 333 -5.10 9.42 -4.02
CA VAL A 333 -5.55 8.87 -5.31
C VAL A 333 -4.36 8.63 -6.24
N VAL A 334 -3.40 9.55 -6.32
CA VAL A 334 -2.18 9.37 -7.14
C VAL A 334 -1.35 8.19 -6.61
N LYS A 335 -1.18 8.08 -5.30
CA LYS A 335 -0.44 7.01 -4.62
C LYS A 335 -0.97 5.64 -4.98
N ARG A 336 -2.29 5.45 -4.98
CA ARG A 336 -2.94 4.19 -5.39
C ARG A 336 -2.68 3.82 -6.84
N ARG A 337 -2.58 4.80 -7.73
CA ARG A 337 -2.31 4.56 -9.16
C ARG A 337 -0.84 4.25 -9.40
N VAL A 338 0.04 5.09 -8.85
CA VAL A 338 1.50 4.98 -9.01
C VAL A 338 2.02 3.70 -8.37
N ASN A 339 1.52 3.32 -7.20
CA ASN A 339 1.87 2.06 -6.56
C ASN A 339 0.83 0.95 -6.79
N GLY A 340 0.02 1.06 -7.85
CA GLY A 340 -1.03 0.08 -8.17
C GLY A 340 -0.46 -1.23 -8.71
N VAL A 341 -1.32 -2.03 -9.35
CA VAL A 341 -0.91 -3.29 -9.99
C VAL A 341 0.07 -3.01 -11.14
N PRO A 342 1.25 -3.66 -11.18
CA PRO A 342 2.22 -3.50 -12.25
C PRO A 342 1.60 -3.70 -13.64
N GLY A 343 1.97 -2.83 -14.59
CA GLY A 343 1.60 -2.93 -16.01
C GLY A 343 0.21 -2.40 -16.36
N VAL A 344 -0.64 -2.12 -15.38
CA VAL A 344 -1.98 -1.53 -15.58
C VAL A 344 -1.87 -0.11 -16.11
N LYS A 345 -2.57 0.15 -17.22
CA LYS A 345 -2.58 1.47 -17.86
C LYS A 345 -3.82 2.25 -17.42
N TYR A 346 -3.64 3.44 -16.84
CA TYR A 346 -4.77 4.35 -16.70
C TYR A 346 -4.98 5.12 -18.00
N ASP A 347 -6.22 5.21 -18.46
CA ASP A 347 -6.57 5.84 -19.73
C ASP A 347 -7.85 6.68 -19.60
N LEU A 348 -7.64 8.00 -19.45
CA LEU A 348 -8.66 9.05 -19.28
C LEU A 348 -9.63 8.80 -18.11
N GLY A 349 -10.52 9.78 -17.88
CA GLY A 349 -11.59 9.68 -16.91
C GLY A 349 -12.67 8.64 -17.28
N ASN A 350 -13.45 8.26 -16.27
CA ASN A 350 -14.51 7.25 -16.36
C ASN A 350 -15.90 7.82 -16.71
N GLY A 351 -16.04 9.15 -16.82
CA GLY A 351 -17.27 9.80 -17.27
C GLY A 351 -17.75 9.31 -18.63
N GLY A 352 -18.96 8.77 -18.69
CA GLY A 352 -19.51 8.09 -19.87
C GLY A 352 -18.92 6.69 -20.15
N TRP A 353 -17.89 6.26 -19.41
CA TRP A 353 -17.37 4.89 -19.46
C TRP A 353 -18.23 3.97 -18.59
N ASP A 354 -18.16 4.15 -17.27
CA ASP A 354 -18.94 3.44 -16.24
C ASP A 354 -19.45 4.42 -15.15
N SER A 355 -19.42 5.72 -15.44
CA SER A 355 -19.95 6.79 -14.60
C SER A 355 -20.90 7.69 -15.39
N LEU A 356 -22.00 8.13 -14.76
CA LEU A 356 -22.98 9.05 -15.35
C LEU A 356 -23.44 10.09 -14.33
N CYS A 357 -23.98 11.21 -14.84
CA CYS A 357 -24.67 12.22 -14.05
C CYS A 357 -26.10 12.42 -14.55
N VAL A 358 -27.09 12.29 -13.66
CA VAL A 358 -28.48 12.69 -13.90
C VAL A 358 -28.68 14.09 -13.31
N SER A 359 -29.00 15.07 -14.16
CA SER A 359 -29.24 16.45 -13.75
C SER A 359 -30.64 16.63 -13.15
N PHE A 360 -30.86 17.74 -12.46
CA PHE A 360 -32.15 18.08 -11.81
C PHE A 360 -33.31 18.22 -12.80
N ASP A 361 -33.03 18.40 -14.09
CA ASP A 361 -34.01 18.48 -15.17
C ASP A 361 -34.28 17.12 -15.86
N GLY A 362 -33.72 16.03 -15.31
CA GLY A 362 -33.84 14.68 -15.85
C GLY A 362 -32.87 14.35 -16.99
N LYS A 363 -32.15 15.34 -17.54
CA LYS A 363 -31.15 15.08 -18.58
C LYS A 363 -29.94 14.34 -18.02
N VAL A 364 -29.41 13.41 -18.81
CA VAL A 364 -28.26 12.60 -18.46
C VAL A 364 -27.02 13.15 -19.15
N TYR A 365 -25.92 13.23 -18.42
CA TYR A 365 -24.62 13.73 -18.84
C TYR A 365 -23.54 12.70 -18.49
N PRO A 366 -22.37 12.74 -19.15
CA PRO A 366 -21.28 11.83 -18.84
C PRO A 366 -20.66 12.10 -17.47
N THR A 367 -20.81 13.32 -16.94
CA THR A 367 -20.14 13.76 -15.71
C THR A 367 -20.86 14.95 -15.07
N ALA A 368 -20.72 15.11 -13.76
CA ALA A 368 -21.29 16.23 -13.00
C ALA A 368 -20.61 17.57 -13.31
N ALA A 369 -19.29 17.61 -13.57
CA ALA A 369 -18.57 18.84 -13.91
C ALA A 369 -19.10 19.53 -15.18
N LEU A 370 -19.61 18.74 -16.11
CA LEU A 370 -20.12 19.21 -17.40
C LEU A 370 -21.64 19.07 -17.53
N ALA A 371 -22.35 18.85 -16.41
CA ALA A 371 -23.81 18.89 -16.38
C ALA A 371 -24.33 20.23 -16.91
N ASN A 372 -25.51 20.21 -17.55
CA ASN A 372 -26.11 21.36 -18.24
C ASN A 372 -25.27 21.90 -19.42
N THR A 373 -24.46 21.05 -20.07
CA THR A 373 -23.79 21.36 -21.34
C THR A 373 -24.57 20.74 -22.50
N PRO A 374 -25.27 21.52 -23.35
CA PRO A 374 -26.13 20.97 -24.41
C PRO A 374 -25.43 19.96 -25.34
N ALA A 375 -24.17 20.20 -25.68
CA ALA A 375 -23.37 19.32 -26.55
C ALA A 375 -23.07 17.94 -25.93
N LEU A 376 -23.22 17.78 -24.61
CA LEU A 376 -22.88 16.56 -23.87
C LEU A 376 -24.11 15.84 -23.30
N VAL A 377 -25.32 16.19 -23.75
CA VAL A 377 -26.53 15.48 -23.34
C VAL A 377 -26.47 14.04 -23.88
N CYS A 378 -26.38 13.07 -22.97
CA CYS A 378 -26.38 11.66 -23.30
C CYS A 378 -27.78 11.13 -23.60
N GLY A 379 -28.80 11.66 -22.91
CA GLY A 379 -30.20 11.24 -22.99
C GLY A 379 -31.07 11.96 -21.96
N ASP A 380 -32.30 11.48 -21.78
CA ASP A 380 -33.28 12.02 -20.82
C ASP A 380 -33.88 10.84 -20.03
N ALA A 381 -33.58 10.79 -18.73
CA ALA A 381 -34.02 9.73 -17.83
C ALA A 381 -35.53 9.77 -17.55
N CYS A 382 -36.22 10.86 -17.92
CA CYS A 382 -37.68 10.89 -17.91
C CYS A 382 -38.31 10.12 -19.09
N ARG A 383 -37.53 9.79 -20.13
CA ARG A 383 -38.02 9.23 -21.39
C ARG A 383 -37.43 7.86 -21.72
N ALA A 384 -36.28 7.53 -21.15
CA ALA A 384 -35.59 6.29 -21.42
C ALA A 384 -34.82 5.80 -20.19
N GLU A 385 -34.80 4.47 -20.02
CA GLU A 385 -34.00 3.79 -19.01
C GLU A 385 -32.50 4.10 -19.16
N LEU A 386 -31.79 4.23 -18.03
CA LEU A 386 -30.35 4.48 -18.00
C LEU A 386 -29.56 3.46 -18.85
N ALA A 387 -29.96 2.18 -18.82
CA ALA A 387 -29.36 1.12 -19.61
C ALA A 387 -29.42 1.40 -21.12
N THR A 388 -30.52 1.99 -21.59
CA THR A 388 -30.70 2.37 -22.99
C THR A 388 -29.82 3.56 -23.35
N ILE A 389 -29.75 4.56 -22.47
CA ILE A 389 -28.91 5.76 -22.64
C ILE A 389 -27.44 5.35 -22.75
N LEU A 390 -26.94 4.54 -21.81
CA LEU A 390 -25.58 4.00 -21.81
C LEU A 390 -25.21 3.29 -23.12
N ARG A 391 -26.15 2.52 -23.68
CA ARG A 391 -25.90 1.73 -24.89
C ARG A 391 -25.97 2.54 -26.18
N ARG A 392 -26.92 3.48 -26.26
CA ARG A 392 -27.30 4.13 -27.54
C ARG A 392 -26.76 5.53 -27.71
N SER A 393 -26.35 6.21 -26.64
CA SER A 393 -25.93 7.60 -26.72
C SER A 393 -24.68 7.79 -27.61
N PRO A 394 -24.73 8.67 -28.63
CA PRO A 394 -23.56 9.03 -29.43
C PRO A 394 -22.43 9.68 -28.61
N VAL A 395 -22.78 10.48 -27.60
CA VAL A 395 -21.80 11.13 -26.70
C VAL A 395 -21.01 10.06 -25.92
N ILE A 396 -21.72 9.08 -25.37
CA ILE A 396 -21.10 7.95 -24.65
C ILE A 396 -20.22 7.14 -25.59
N ARG A 397 -20.67 6.86 -26.81
CA ARG A 397 -19.86 6.16 -27.81
C ARG A 397 -18.57 6.93 -28.14
N ALA A 398 -18.64 8.24 -28.30
CA ALA A 398 -17.47 9.08 -28.56
C ALA A 398 -16.48 9.07 -27.38
N LEU A 399 -16.99 9.19 -26.15
CA LEU A 399 -16.16 9.11 -24.94
C LEU A 399 -15.53 7.73 -24.77
N ARG A 400 -16.27 6.65 -24.97
CA ARG A 400 -15.75 5.27 -24.93
C ARG A 400 -14.74 5.01 -26.05
N ALA A 401 -14.86 5.69 -27.18
CA ALA A 401 -13.83 5.63 -28.21
C ALA A 401 -12.57 6.41 -27.81
N ALA A 402 -12.68 7.53 -27.08
CA ALA A 402 -11.55 8.39 -26.69
C ALA A 402 -10.49 7.63 -25.89
N THR A 403 -9.22 7.96 -26.10
CA THR A 403 -8.08 7.28 -25.46
C THR A 403 -6.84 8.17 -25.46
N VAL A 404 -5.99 7.99 -24.45
CA VAL A 404 -4.64 8.58 -24.37
C VAL A 404 -3.78 8.24 -25.59
N ALA A 405 -4.00 7.09 -26.24
CA ALA A 405 -3.26 6.68 -27.44
C ALA A 405 -3.42 7.68 -28.61
N ARG A 406 -4.53 8.41 -28.65
CA ARG A 406 -4.84 9.40 -29.69
C ARG A 406 -4.58 10.83 -29.23
N LYS A 407 -3.89 11.02 -28.11
CA LYS A 407 -3.56 12.33 -27.54
C LYS A 407 -2.10 12.67 -27.87
N PRO A 408 -1.81 13.53 -28.87
CA PRO A 408 -0.45 13.73 -29.37
C PRO A 408 0.54 14.18 -28.30
N GLU A 409 0.11 15.06 -27.40
CA GLU A 409 0.95 15.60 -26.32
C GLU A 409 1.30 14.56 -25.25
N ALA A 410 0.48 13.51 -25.10
CA ALA A 410 0.76 12.41 -24.17
C ALA A 410 1.60 11.31 -24.82
N ALA A 411 1.70 11.25 -26.15
CA ALA A 411 2.33 10.14 -26.86
C ALA A 411 3.83 9.98 -26.53
N ALA A 412 4.53 11.09 -26.29
CA ALA A 412 5.95 11.08 -25.90
C ALA A 412 6.17 11.11 -24.39
N ASP A 413 5.11 11.28 -23.58
CA ASP A 413 5.25 11.39 -22.13
C ASP A 413 5.39 9.99 -21.48
N PRO A 414 6.50 9.71 -20.78
CA PRO A 414 6.68 8.45 -20.08
C PRO A 414 5.71 8.22 -18.91
N PHE A 415 5.04 9.27 -18.42
CA PHE A 415 4.10 9.19 -17.30
C PHE A 415 2.62 9.10 -17.71
N ARG A 416 2.33 9.10 -19.02
CA ARG A 416 0.96 9.19 -19.58
C ARG A 416 -0.04 8.19 -19.00
N PHE A 417 0.42 7.00 -18.62
CA PHE A 417 -0.43 5.93 -18.08
C PHE A 417 -0.62 6.02 -16.57
N PHE A 418 0.18 6.81 -15.85
CA PHE A 418 -0.09 7.14 -14.43
C PHE A 418 -1.03 8.34 -14.31
N THR A 419 -0.93 9.28 -15.24
CA THR A 419 -1.76 10.50 -15.33
C THR A 419 -3.03 10.29 -16.15
N GLY A 420 -3.17 9.16 -16.84
CA GLY A 420 -4.27 8.89 -17.78
C GLY A 420 -4.35 9.85 -18.98
N GLY A 421 -3.28 10.63 -19.24
CA GLY A 421 -3.30 11.72 -20.22
C GLY A 421 -3.96 13.01 -19.73
N GLY A 422 -4.21 13.14 -18.42
CA GLY A 422 -4.87 14.29 -17.80
C GLY A 422 -6.39 14.15 -17.72
N ASP A 423 -7.04 15.21 -17.26
CA ASP A 423 -8.49 15.26 -17.14
C ASP A 423 -9.16 15.76 -18.42
N TRP A 424 -10.01 14.93 -19.00
CA TRP A 424 -10.75 15.27 -20.22
C TRP A 424 -11.81 16.36 -19.99
N GLU A 425 -12.27 16.55 -18.74
CA GLU A 425 -13.28 17.52 -18.37
C GLU A 425 -12.69 18.94 -18.42
N HIS A 426 -11.47 19.09 -17.89
CA HIS A 426 -10.68 20.31 -18.05
C HIS A 426 -10.30 20.55 -19.51
N ALA A 427 -9.80 19.52 -20.21
CA ALA A 427 -9.50 19.63 -21.64
C ALA A 427 -10.69 20.17 -22.44
N TRP A 428 -11.89 19.61 -22.22
CA TRP A 428 -13.12 20.06 -22.87
C TRP A 428 -13.44 21.52 -22.52
N ALA A 429 -13.42 21.87 -21.23
CA ALA A 429 -13.81 23.19 -20.74
C ALA A 429 -12.88 24.31 -21.22
N PHE A 430 -11.58 24.04 -21.31
CA PHE A 430 -10.58 25.05 -21.69
C PHE A 430 -10.35 25.12 -23.20
N SER A 431 -10.56 24.03 -23.95
CA SER A 431 -10.47 24.03 -25.42
C SER A 431 -11.74 24.51 -26.11
N GLY A 432 -12.87 24.53 -25.41
CA GLY A 432 -14.16 24.89 -25.98
C GLY A 432 -14.88 23.73 -26.69
N GLY A 433 -14.53 22.47 -26.37
CA GLY A 433 -15.30 21.32 -26.86
C GLY A 433 -14.53 20.04 -27.14
N ASP A 434 -13.20 20.04 -27.07
CA ASP A 434 -12.37 18.90 -27.44
C ASP A 434 -12.01 18.04 -26.22
N ILE A 435 -12.38 16.76 -26.26
CA ILE A 435 -12.12 15.76 -25.22
C ILE A 435 -10.64 15.35 -25.21
N LEU A 436 -9.97 15.41 -26.36
CA LEU A 436 -8.57 15.02 -26.52
C LEU A 436 -7.62 16.22 -26.45
N ALA A 437 -8.12 17.42 -26.19
CA ALA A 437 -7.29 18.59 -25.98
C ALA A 437 -6.38 18.43 -24.74
N PRO A 438 -5.34 19.26 -24.62
CA PRO A 438 -4.48 19.28 -23.44
C PRO A 438 -5.24 19.67 -22.18
N ASP A 439 -4.95 18.99 -21.07
CA ASP A 439 -5.42 19.42 -19.75
C ASP A 439 -4.48 20.52 -19.23
N PRO A 440 -4.96 21.76 -18.97
CA PRO A 440 -4.11 22.82 -18.43
C PRO A 440 -3.50 22.47 -17.07
N TYR A 441 -4.13 21.59 -16.29
CA TYR A 441 -3.65 21.18 -14.97
C TYR A 441 -2.77 19.92 -15.01
N TYR A 442 -2.45 19.40 -16.20
CA TYR A 442 -1.57 18.26 -16.38
C TYR A 442 -0.23 18.36 -15.62
N PRO A 443 0.45 19.52 -15.59
CA PRO A 443 1.71 19.66 -14.84
C PRO A 443 1.57 19.37 -13.34
N ILE A 444 0.41 19.65 -12.75
CA ILE A 444 0.11 19.36 -11.34
C ILE A 444 0.02 17.85 -11.13
N GLN A 445 -0.69 17.15 -12.02
CA GLN A 445 -0.82 15.69 -11.94
C GLN A 445 0.55 15.01 -12.07
N LEU A 446 1.38 15.46 -13.00
CA LEU A 446 2.73 14.95 -13.20
C LEU A 446 3.61 15.19 -11.97
N ALA A 447 3.55 16.38 -11.37
CA ALA A 447 4.31 16.69 -10.16
C ALA A 447 3.88 15.82 -8.97
N LEU A 448 2.58 15.56 -8.81
CA LEU A 448 2.07 14.66 -7.78
C LEU A 448 2.54 13.22 -8.00
N VAL A 449 2.57 12.73 -9.24
CA VAL A 449 3.10 11.39 -9.57
C VAL A 449 4.56 11.28 -9.15
N LYS A 450 5.40 12.24 -9.53
CA LYS A 450 6.81 12.27 -9.14
C LYS A 450 6.99 12.38 -7.64
N ARG A 451 6.23 13.27 -6.97
CA ARG A 451 6.24 13.39 -5.51
C ARG A 451 5.96 12.06 -4.84
N VAL A 452 4.95 11.32 -5.30
CA VAL A 452 4.58 10.02 -4.74
C VAL A 452 5.69 8.99 -4.95
N MET A 453 6.26 8.90 -6.16
CA MET A 453 7.40 8.01 -6.43
C MET A 453 8.57 8.33 -5.50
N THR A 454 8.87 9.63 -5.34
CA THR A 454 9.94 10.12 -4.49
C THR A 454 9.67 9.84 -3.01
N ALA A 455 8.45 10.05 -2.53
CA ALA A 455 8.06 9.72 -1.16
C ALA A 455 8.24 8.22 -0.86
N LEU A 456 7.78 7.33 -1.76
CA LEU A 456 7.94 5.89 -1.62
C LEU A 456 9.42 5.45 -1.63
N GLY A 457 10.21 6.01 -2.56
CA GLY A 457 11.64 5.74 -2.65
C GLY A 457 12.41 6.22 -1.43
N THR A 458 12.21 7.47 -1.01
CA THR A 458 12.89 8.07 0.15
C THR A 458 12.46 7.42 1.47
N GLU A 459 11.19 7.01 1.62
CA GLU A 459 10.72 6.25 2.78
C GLU A 459 11.55 4.96 2.96
N LYS A 460 11.75 4.21 1.86
CA LYS A 460 12.55 2.98 1.87
C LYS A 460 14.05 3.25 2.03
N GLN A 461 14.57 4.34 1.46
CA GLN A 461 15.96 4.75 1.63
C GLN A 461 16.27 5.11 3.09
N ASN A 462 15.42 5.90 3.74
CA ASN A 462 15.59 6.33 5.13
C ASN A 462 15.52 5.16 6.11
N ARG A 463 14.85 4.07 5.73
CA ARG A 463 14.75 2.82 6.51
C ARG A 463 15.88 1.83 6.25
N LYS A 464 16.72 2.05 5.22
CA LYS A 464 17.80 1.14 4.88
C LYS A 464 18.66 0.86 6.11
N ASN A 465 18.77 -0.41 6.48
CA ASN A 465 19.61 -0.80 7.61
C ASN A 465 21.09 -0.65 7.24
N LEU A 466 21.71 0.47 7.63
CA LEU A 466 23.13 0.73 7.39
C LEU A 466 24.05 -0.09 8.29
N ARG A 467 23.51 -0.77 9.31
CA ARG A 467 24.27 -1.56 10.30
C ARG A 467 24.22 -3.07 10.05
N SER A 468 23.44 -3.54 9.07
CA SER A 468 23.39 -4.95 8.69
C SER A 468 24.67 -5.44 8.02
N GLY A 469 25.44 -4.52 7.42
CA GLY A 469 26.56 -4.88 6.57
C GLY A 469 26.20 -5.28 5.14
N TYR A 470 24.91 -5.38 4.84
CA TYR A 470 24.40 -5.66 3.50
C TYR A 470 24.63 -4.41 2.62
N GLY A 471 25.59 -4.51 1.71
CA GLY A 471 26.02 -3.42 0.83
C GLY A 471 25.70 -3.63 -0.65
N ALA A 472 24.85 -4.61 -0.98
CA ALA A 472 24.48 -4.91 -2.35
C ALA A 472 23.62 -3.77 -2.96
N PRO A 473 23.67 -3.57 -4.28
CA PRO A 473 22.77 -2.68 -5.01
C PRO A 473 21.30 -3.05 -4.74
N LEU A 474 20.49 -2.06 -4.37
CA LEU A 474 19.09 -2.25 -4.03
C LEU A 474 18.13 -1.69 -5.07
N VAL A 475 17.11 -2.49 -5.38
CA VAL A 475 15.79 -1.98 -5.75
C VAL A 475 15.10 -1.59 -4.44
N LEU A 476 15.02 -0.28 -4.19
CA LEU A 476 14.49 0.28 -2.95
C LEU A 476 12.98 0.13 -2.88
N HIS A 477 12.31 0.37 -4.01
CA HIS A 477 10.87 0.24 -4.19
C HIS A 477 10.58 -0.26 -5.61
N ALA A 478 9.65 -1.19 -5.74
CA ALA A 478 9.07 -1.55 -7.03
C ALA A 478 7.56 -1.24 -7.03
N MET A 479 7.02 -0.88 -8.20
CA MET A 479 5.57 -0.70 -8.35
C MET A 479 4.81 -1.92 -7.79
N GLY A 480 3.76 -1.66 -7.01
CA GLY A 480 2.93 -2.70 -6.41
C GLY A 480 3.49 -3.26 -5.09
N GLU A 481 4.72 -2.90 -4.70
CA GLU A 481 5.28 -3.28 -3.41
C GLU A 481 4.46 -2.66 -2.26
N GLY A 482 3.97 -3.49 -1.35
CA GLY A 482 3.13 -3.07 -0.22
C GLY A 482 1.71 -2.63 -0.61
N ALA A 483 1.36 -2.68 -1.91
CA ALA A 483 0.02 -2.39 -2.36
C ALA A 483 -0.86 -3.61 -2.14
N ILE A 484 -1.71 -3.57 -1.11
CA ILE A 484 -2.83 -4.50 -1.02
C ILE A 484 -3.81 -4.08 -2.11
N ALA A 485 -4.23 -5.03 -2.96
CA ALA A 485 -5.25 -4.84 -3.97
C ALA A 485 -6.45 -4.09 -3.33
N CYS A 486 -6.56 -2.80 -3.65
CA CYS A 486 -7.47 -1.90 -2.98
C CYS A 486 -8.90 -2.27 -3.37
N GLY A 487 -9.75 -2.55 -2.38
CA GLY A 487 -11.17 -2.87 -2.54
C GLY A 487 -12.05 -1.68 -2.98
N THR A 488 -11.60 -0.92 -3.99
CA THR A 488 -12.42 0.02 -4.80
C THR A 488 -12.66 -0.51 -6.21
N ALA A 489 -12.53 -1.81 -6.30
CA ALA A 489 -12.52 -2.63 -7.46
C ALA A 489 -12.55 -4.01 -6.81
N ASP A 490 -13.68 -4.72 -6.90
CA ASP A 490 -13.64 -6.15 -6.67
C ASP A 490 -12.46 -6.73 -7.46
N GLY A 491 -11.84 -7.78 -6.95
CA GLY A 491 -10.63 -8.39 -7.50
C GLY A 491 -10.60 -8.55 -9.04
N ALA A 492 -11.77 -8.64 -9.67
CA ALA A 492 -11.98 -8.62 -11.11
C ALA A 492 -11.35 -7.42 -11.87
N LEU A 493 -11.22 -6.24 -11.25
CA LEU A 493 -10.59 -5.06 -11.89
C LEU A 493 -9.06 -5.05 -11.76
N ALA A 494 -8.50 -5.77 -10.79
CA ALA A 494 -7.05 -5.95 -10.65
C ALA A 494 -6.46 -6.79 -11.81
N GLU A 495 -7.31 -7.49 -12.56
CA GLU A 495 -6.94 -8.28 -13.75
C GLU A 495 -7.04 -7.51 -15.07
N ARG A 496 -7.63 -6.30 -15.07
CA ARG A 496 -7.82 -5.54 -16.31
C ARG A 496 -6.51 -4.84 -16.71
N PRO A 497 -6.05 -4.99 -17.96
CA PRO A 497 -4.82 -4.32 -18.44
C PRO A 497 -4.98 -2.80 -18.54
N VAL A 498 -6.21 -2.28 -18.45
CA VAL A 498 -6.56 -0.86 -18.53
C VAL A 498 -7.63 -0.51 -17.51
N LEU A 499 -7.41 0.59 -16.79
CA LEU A 499 -8.35 1.22 -15.87
C LEU A 499 -8.61 2.66 -16.29
N THR A 500 -9.70 3.23 -15.79
CA THR A 500 -10.05 4.65 -15.96
C THR A 500 -9.77 5.42 -14.67
N LEU A 501 -9.51 6.72 -14.81
CA LEU A 501 -9.45 7.64 -13.69
C LEU A 501 -10.85 8.03 -13.24
N HIS A 502 -11.02 8.32 -11.96
CA HIS A 502 -12.29 8.86 -11.47
C HIS A 502 -12.53 10.26 -12.04
N SER A 503 -13.68 10.49 -12.68
CA SER A 503 -14.12 11.80 -13.16
C SER A 503 -14.40 12.75 -11.99
N ASN A 504 -14.18 14.06 -12.13
CA ASN A 504 -14.45 15.10 -11.12
C ASN A 504 -13.54 15.15 -9.87
N CYS A 505 -12.35 14.54 -9.89
CA CYS A 505 -11.38 14.60 -8.79
C CYS A 505 -11.86 14.13 -7.39
N VAL A 506 -12.98 13.42 -7.23
CA VAL A 506 -13.55 13.17 -5.89
C VAL A 506 -12.95 11.94 -5.16
N LEU A 507 -12.29 12.24 -4.03
CA LEU A 507 -12.06 11.49 -2.77
C LEU A 507 -11.50 10.05 -2.78
N SER A 508 -10.64 9.79 -1.79
CA SER A 508 -9.96 8.52 -1.52
C SER A 508 -10.50 7.82 -0.26
N PHE A 509 -11.80 7.63 -0.13
CA PHE A 509 -12.47 7.07 1.07
C PHE A 509 -12.05 5.64 1.54
N ASP A 510 -11.04 5.02 0.94
CA ASP A 510 -10.68 3.61 1.10
C ASP A 510 -9.26 3.36 1.64
N VAL A 511 -8.78 4.13 2.62
CA VAL A 511 -7.38 4.03 3.09
C VAL A 511 -7.10 2.82 4.02
N ASP A 512 -8.10 2.18 4.66
CA ASP A 512 -7.85 1.19 5.74
C ASP A 512 -8.56 -0.19 5.61
N LYS A 513 -9.18 -0.51 4.47
CA LYS A 513 -9.96 -1.75 4.27
C LYS A 513 -9.23 -3.06 4.62
N PRO A 514 -7.93 -3.26 4.33
CA PRO A 514 -7.28 -4.56 4.56
C PRO A 514 -7.13 -4.94 6.03
N ARG A 515 -6.68 -4.00 6.87
CA ARG A 515 -6.49 -4.24 8.31
C ARG A 515 -7.82 -4.52 9.01
N ALA A 516 -8.86 -3.77 8.62
CA ALA A 516 -10.20 -3.99 9.13
C ALA A 516 -10.68 -5.41 8.85
N LYS A 517 -10.46 -5.92 7.63
CA LYS A 517 -10.92 -7.25 7.22
C LYS A 517 -10.20 -8.39 7.96
N VAL A 518 -8.88 -8.30 8.12
CA VAL A 518 -8.12 -9.30 8.90
C VAL A 518 -8.54 -9.26 10.37
N ARG A 519 -8.66 -8.06 10.95
CA ARG A 519 -9.10 -7.89 12.35
C ARG A 519 -10.52 -8.43 12.59
N GLU A 520 -11.45 -8.20 11.66
CA GLU A 520 -12.81 -8.74 11.74
C GLU A 520 -12.82 -10.26 11.61
N TYR A 521 -12.07 -10.81 10.66
CA TYR A 521 -11.99 -12.26 10.41
C TYR A 521 -11.42 -13.01 11.63
N TYR A 522 -10.29 -12.57 12.17
CA TYR A 522 -9.68 -13.17 13.36
C TYR A 522 -10.39 -12.80 14.67
N GLY A 523 -11.03 -11.63 14.74
CA GLY A 523 -11.91 -11.26 15.85
C GLY A 523 -13.09 -12.22 15.98
N ALA A 524 -13.74 -12.58 14.86
CA ALA A 524 -14.80 -13.58 14.84
C ALA A 524 -14.28 -14.98 15.23
N ALA A 525 -13.06 -15.34 14.82
CA ALA A 525 -12.42 -16.61 15.15
C ALA A 525 -12.07 -16.77 16.65
N ALA A 526 -12.03 -15.68 17.43
CA ALA A 526 -11.91 -15.73 18.89
C ALA A 526 -13.22 -16.19 19.57
N GLU A 527 -14.37 -15.86 18.97
CA GLU A 527 -15.69 -16.23 19.49
C GLU A 527 -16.12 -17.62 19.03
N GLN A 528 -15.83 -17.99 17.77
CA GLN A 528 -16.18 -19.28 17.18
C GLN A 528 -14.97 -19.92 16.48
N PRO A 529 -14.46 -21.06 16.98
CA PRO A 529 -13.35 -21.76 16.35
C PRO A 529 -13.64 -22.16 14.89
N GLN A 530 -12.72 -21.82 13.98
CA GLN A 530 -12.83 -22.13 12.55
C GLN A 530 -11.93 -23.32 12.18
N PRO A 531 -12.46 -24.46 11.72
CA PRO A 531 -11.67 -25.67 11.43
C PRO A 531 -10.64 -25.49 10.30
N ASP A 532 -10.95 -24.63 9.33
CA ASP A 532 -10.18 -24.48 8.08
C ASP A 532 -8.87 -23.68 8.25
N LEU A 533 -8.67 -23.00 9.38
CA LEU A 533 -7.41 -22.30 9.68
C LEU A 533 -6.31 -23.21 10.25
N CYS A 534 -6.67 -24.41 10.73
CA CYS A 534 -5.76 -25.19 11.53
C CYS A 534 -4.85 -26.09 10.66
N CYS A 535 -3.55 -25.83 10.69
CA CYS A 535 -2.57 -26.86 10.36
C CYS A 535 -2.59 -27.91 11.47
N PRO A 536 -2.57 -29.22 11.16
CA PRO A 536 -2.59 -30.26 12.17
C PRO A 536 -1.19 -30.42 12.79
N THR A 537 -0.68 -29.38 13.46
CA THR A 537 0.52 -29.46 14.27
C THR A 537 0.09 -29.59 15.73
N LYS A 538 0.35 -30.75 16.34
CA LYS A 538 0.09 -30.97 17.77
C LYS A 538 1.37 -30.66 18.54
N TYR A 539 1.26 -29.84 19.58
CA TYR A 539 2.33 -29.67 20.55
C TYR A 539 2.50 -30.94 21.39
N GLU A 540 3.72 -31.19 21.85
CA GLU A 540 3.97 -32.26 22.82
C GLU A 540 3.12 -32.03 24.08
N PRO A 541 2.36 -33.04 24.57
CA PRO A 541 1.42 -32.87 25.69
C PRO A 541 2.08 -32.25 26.92
N ASP A 542 3.34 -32.59 27.15
CA ASP A 542 4.10 -32.05 28.27
C ASP A 542 4.26 -30.54 28.15
N LEU A 543 4.51 -29.96 26.97
CA LEU A 543 4.76 -28.52 26.80
C LEU A 543 3.53 -27.64 27.02
N VAL A 544 2.32 -28.20 26.92
CA VAL A 544 1.06 -27.45 27.02
C VAL A 544 0.25 -27.78 28.26
N ALA A 545 0.73 -28.70 29.11
CA ALA A 545 -0.01 -29.18 30.29
C ALA A 545 -0.38 -28.07 31.31
N HIS A 546 0.36 -26.95 31.32
CA HIS A 546 0.11 -25.80 32.20
C HIS A 546 -0.79 -24.74 31.57
N ILE A 547 -1.31 -24.96 30.36
CA ILE A 547 -2.10 -24.01 29.58
C ILE A 547 -3.60 -24.38 29.67
N PRO A 548 -4.50 -23.43 29.96
CA PRO A 548 -5.95 -23.69 29.95
C PRO A 548 -6.47 -24.16 28.59
N THR A 549 -7.45 -25.06 28.60
CA THR A 549 -8.11 -25.58 27.37
C THR A 549 -8.68 -24.47 26.49
N ASP A 550 -9.18 -23.39 27.10
CA ASP A 550 -9.70 -22.21 26.39
C ASP A 550 -8.67 -21.57 25.43
N VAL A 551 -7.38 -21.68 25.72
CA VAL A 551 -6.30 -21.20 24.84
C VAL A 551 -6.00 -22.25 23.76
N LEU A 552 -6.00 -23.53 24.12
CA LEU A 552 -5.71 -24.65 23.21
C LEU A 552 -6.76 -24.77 22.09
N ASP A 553 -8.04 -24.55 22.41
CA ASP A 553 -9.15 -24.66 21.46
C ASP A 553 -9.22 -23.48 20.47
N ARG A 554 -8.42 -22.42 20.69
CA ARG A 554 -8.39 -21.19 19.88
C ARG A 554 -7.03 -21.00 19.15
N PHE A 555 -6.33 -22.10 18.88
CA PHE A 555 -5.03 -22.06 18.21
C PHE A 555 -5.14 -22.06 16.69
N TYR A 556 -4.42 -21.13 16.06
CA TYR A 556 -4.30 -21.01 14.61
C TYR A 556 -2.81 -20.81 14.26
N GLY A 557 -2.14 -21.87 13.82
CA GLY A 557 -0.73 -21.83 13.44
C GLY A 557 -0.39 -22.91 12.42
N CYS A 558 0.69 -22.72 11.66
CA CYS A 558 1.13 -23.65 10.62
C CYS A 558 2.30 -24.56 11.04
N GLY A 559 2.95 -24.26 12.16
CA GLY A 559 4.00 -25.07 12.76
C GLY A 559 4.12 -24.84 14.27
N SER A 560 5.26 -25.23 14.85
CA SER A 560 5.63 -24.97 16.24
C SER A 560 7.04 -24.35 16.28
N PRO A 561 7.19 -23.06 15.89
CA PRO A 561 8.49 -22.40 15.85
C PRO A 561 9.16 -22.40 17.23
N ILE A 562 8.38 -22.30 18.32
CA ILE A 562 8.89 -22.31 19.68
C ILE A 562 9.65 -23.61 20.03
N ALA A 563 9.20 -24.76 19.52
CA ALA A 563 9.88 -26.04 19.72
C ALA A 563 11.23 -26.12 19.00
N ALA A 564 11.36 -25.45 17.85
CA ALA A 564 12.61 -25.35 17.10
C ALA A 564 13.51 -24.20 17.60
N ALA A 565 13.01 -23.34 18.49
CA ALA A 565 13.70 -22.13 18.92
C ALA A 565 14.80 -22.36 19.96
N ASN A 566 14.88 -23.54 20.58
CA ASN A 566 15.86 -23.88 21.61
C ASN A 566 15.95 -22.80 22.71
N VAL A 567 14.79 -22.43 23.29
CA VAL A 567 14.66 -21.40 24.33
C VAL A 567 15.53 -21.75 25.54
N GLN A 568 16.30 -20.77 26.03
CA GLN A 568 17.14 -20.93 27.21
C GLN A 568 16.51 -20.27 28.44
N PRO A 569 16.72 -20.83 29.65
CA PRO A 569 16.31 -20.18 30.89
C PRO A 569 16.89 -18.76 31.02
N GLY A 570 16.07 -17.80 31.43
CA GLY A 570 16.44 -16.39 31.57
C GLY A 570 16.35 -15.53 30.30
N GLU A 571 16.03 -16.12 29.14
CA GLU A 571 15.84 -15.34 27.91
C GLU A 571 14.57 -14.47 27.95
N THR A 572 14.61 -13.35 27.24
CA THR A 572 13.43 -12.59 26.83
C THR A 572 12.98 -13.08 25.45
N VAL A 573 11.83 -13.74 25.38
CA VAL A 573 11.23 -14.25 24.15
C VAL A 573 10.07 -13.36 23.71
N LEU A 574 10.01 -13.02 22.44
CA LEU A 574 8.91 -12.30 21.81
C LEU A 574 8.22 -13.18 20.78
N ASP A 575 6.91 -13.35 20.92
CA ASP A 575 6.05 -13.99 19.94
C ASP A 575 5.22 -12.94 19.19
N LEU A 576 5.33 -12.96 17.87
CA LEU A 576 4.65 -12.03 16.97
C LEU A 576 3.39 -12.67 16.40
N GLY A 577 2.26 -11.96 16.55
CA GLY A 577 0.94 -12.50 16.21
C GLY A 577 0.50 -13.55 17.22
N SER A 578 0.62 -13.24 18.51
CA SER A 578 0.52 -14.24 19.58
C SER A 578 -0.87 -14.86 19.75
N GLY A 579 -1.92 -14.26 19.16
CA GLY A 579 -3.30 -14.72 19.32
C GLY A 579 -3.68 -14.82 20.80
N ALA A 580 -4.30 -15.95 21.18
CA ALA A 580 -4.66 -16.26 22.56
C ALA A 580 -3.46 -16.61 23.47
N GLY A 581 -2.24 -16.69 22.94
CA GLY A 581 -0.99 -16.73 23.71
C GLY A 581 -0.34 -18.10 23.92
N ILE A 582 -0.67 -19.14 23.13
CA ILE A 582 -0.12 -20.49 23.36
C ILE A 582 1.41 -20.53 23.31
N ASP A 583 2.04 -19.96 22.28
CA ASP A 583 3.50 -19.96 22.10
C ASP A 583 4.18 -19.12 23.20
N VAL A 584 3.52 -18.03 23.64
CA VAL A 584 3.94 -17.21 24.78
C VAL A 584 3.90 -18.00 26.09
N PHE A 585 2.85 -18.79 26.33
CA PHE A 585 2.75 -19.59 27.54
C PHE A 585 3.72 -20.79 27.54
N ILE A 586 4.00 -21.38 26.38
CA ILE A 586 5.08 -22.37 26.24
C ILE A 586 6.42 -21.69 26.55
N ALA A 587 6.69 -20.52 25.97
CA ALA A 587 7.90 -19.75 26.24
C ALA A 587 8.04 -19.42 27.72
N ALA A 588 6.95 -19.00 28.40
CA ALA A 588 6.95 -18.67 29.83
C ALA A 588 7.48 -19.81 30.70
N ARG A 589 7.14 -21.06 30.38
CA ARG A 589 7.69 -22.23 31.07
C ARG A 589 9.17 -22.46 30.76
N LEU A 590 9.57 -22.32 29.49
CA LEU A 590 10.93 -22.63 29.05
C LEU A 590 11.96 -21.59 29.55
N VAL A 591 11.57 -20.31 29.61
CA VAL A 591 12.45 -19.24 30.11
C VAL A 591 12.58 -19.25 31.64
N GLY A 592 11.61 -19.82 32.35
CA GLY A 592 11.61 -19.88 33.81
C GLY A 592 11.44 -18.51 34.49
N PRO A 593 11.57 -18.44 35.83
CA PRO A 593 11.20 -17.27 36.63
C PRO A 593 12.09 -16.03 36.44
N THR A 594 13.27 -16.19 35.83
CA THR A 594 14.21 -15.10 35.57
C THR A 594 14.12 -14.55 34.15
N GLY A 595 13.35 -15.19 33.28
CA GLY A 595 13.14 -14.76 31.90
C GLY A 595 11.85 -13.97 31.71
N ARG A 596 11.51 -13.70 30.44
CA ARG A 596 10.28 -12.99 30.06
C ARG A 596 9.71 -13.58 28.78
N ALA A 597 8.39 -13.73 28.71
CA ALA A 597 7.67 -14.17 27.51
C ALA A 597 6.66 -13.10 27.10
N ILE A 598 6.84 -12.51 25.92
CA ILE A 598 6.10 -11.34 25.47
C ILE A 598 5.31 -11.72 24.21
N GLY A 599 4.01 -11.48 24.19
CA GLY A 599 3.16 -11.61 23.00
C GLY A 599 2.74 -10.25 22.45
N VAL A 600 2.74 -10.10 21.12
CA VAL A 600 2.19 -8.93 20.43
C VAL A 600 1.10 -9.37 19.46
N ASP A 601 -0.10 -8.80 19.59
CA ASP A 601 -1.23 -9.01 18.67
C ASP A 601 -1.99 -7.71 18.43
N MET A 602 -2.69 -7.59 17.30
CA MET A 602 -3.50 -6.42 16.98
C MET A 602 -4.96 -6.53 17.47
N THR A 603 -5.41 -7.74 17.81
CA THR A 603 -6.81 -8.10 18.02
C THR A 603 -7.18 -8.01 19.50
N ASP A 604 -8.07 -7.07 19.85
CA ASP A 604 -8.53 -6.89 21.24
C ASP A 604 -9.17 -8.17 21.82
N ALA A 605 -9.91 -8.92 20.99
CA ALA A 605 -10.57 -10.16 21.42
C ALA A 605 -9.57 -11.27 21.80
N MET A 606 -8.51 -11.47 21.03
CA MET A 606 -7.47 -12.47 21.30
C MET A 606 -6.68 -12.10 22.57
N LEU A 607 -6.28 -10.83 22.67
CA LEU A 607 -5.57 -10.32 23.84
C LEU A 607 -6.41 -10.40 25.12
N ALA A 608 -7.74 -10.24 25.03
CA ALA A 608 -8.63 -10.40 26.17
C ALA A 608 -8.58 -11.83 26.71
N VAL A 609 -8.63 -12.84 25.84
CA VAL A 609 -8.51 -14.26 26.22
C VAL A 609 -7.15 -14.54 26.85
N ALA A 610 -6.06 -14.08 26.20
CA ALA A 610 -4.70 -14.28 26.70
C ALA A 610 -4.51 -13.69 28.11
N ASN A 611 -5.01 -12.45 28.34
CA ASN A 611 -4.92 -11.79 29.64
C ASN A 611 -5.83 -12.43 30.70
N GLN A 612 -6.96 -13.04 30.33
CA GLN A 612 -7.83 -13.77 31.25
C GLN A 612 -7.19 -15.09 31.71
N CYS A 613 -6.50 -15.80 30.82
CA CYS A 613 -5.85 -17.09 31.13
C CYS A 613 -4.48 -16.94 31.80
N LYS A 614 -3.83 -15.77 31.65
CA LYS A 614 -2.50 -15.49 32.20
C LYS A 614 -2.37 -15.82 33.72
N PRO A 615 -3.30 -15.44 34.61
CA PRO A 615 -3.19 -15.76 36.04
C PRO A 615 -3.19 -17.25 36.35
N ASP A 616 -3.96 -18.05 35.61
CA ASP A 616 -4.03 -19.51 35.79
C ASP A 616 -2.71 -20.16 35.39
N VAL A 617 -2.11 -19.71 34.29
CA VAL A 617 -0.78 -20.14 33.84
C VAL A 617 0.28 -19.76 34.88
N ALA A 618 0.25 -18.55 35.41
CA ALA A 618 1.19 -18.10 36.44
C ALA A 618 1.06 -18.93 37.73
N ALA A 619 -0.17 -19.30 38.12
CA ALA A 619 -0.43 -20.18 39.26
C ALA A 619 0.10 -21.61 39.01
N ALA A 620 -0.07 -22.14 37.80
CA ALA A 620 0.43 -23.46 37.41
C ALA A 620 1.97 -23.53 37.36
N LEU A 621 2.62 -22.46 36.92
CA LEU A 621 4.08 -22.37 36.83
C LEU A 621 4.75 -21.95 38.15
N GLY A 622 4.02 -21.23 39.03
CA GLY A 622 4.53 -20.69 40.29
C GLY A 622 5.26 -19.34 40.16
N TYR A 623 5.18 -18.69 39.01
CA TYR A 623 5.76 -17.38 38.72
C TYR A 623 5.03 -16.71 37.54
N ASP A 624 5.07 -15.38 37.48
CA ASP A 624 4.45 -14.60 36.40
C ASP A 624 5.52 -13.91 35.54
N VAL A 625 5.68 -14.39 34.31
CA VAL A 625 6.66 -13.86 33.33
C VAL A 625 6.05 -13.59 31.95
N ALA A 626 4.73 -13.78 31.79
CA ALA A 626 4.03 -13.60 30.53
C ALA A 626 3.47 -12.18 30.39
N GLU A 627 3.67 -11.52 29.25
CA GLU A 627 3.21 -10.15 28.99
C GLU A 627 2.54 -10.09 27.60
N PHE A 628 1.43 -9.36 27.47
CA PHE A 628 0.72 -9.23 26.19
C PHE A 628 0.51 -7.76 25.85
N HIS A 629 0.92 -7.36 24.64
CA HIS A 629 0.84 -5.98 24.16
C HIS A 629 0.01 -5.88 22.89
N LYS A 630 -0.81 -4.84 22.82
CA LYS A 630 -1.49 -4.46 21.59
C LYS A 630 -0.52 -3.76 20.65
N GLY A 631 -0.37 -4.26 19.43
CA GLY A 631 0.52 -3.67 18.44
C GLY A 631 0.36 -4.27 17.06
N TYR A 632 1.00 -3.64 16.07
CA TYR A 632 1.11 -4.18 14.72
C TYR A 632 2.50 -4.79 14.53
N LEU A 633 2.63 -5.78 13.65
CA LEU A 633 3.93 -6.41 13.35
C LEU A 633 4.90 -5.41 12.71
N GLU A 634 4.36 -4.43 12.01
CA GLU A 634 5.08 -3.33 11.37
C GLU A 634 5.45 -2.20 12.35
N GLN A 635 4.97 -2.26 13.60
CA GLN A 635 5.28 -1.29 14.64
C GLN A 635 5.23 -1.98 15.99
N ILE A 636 6.27 -2.75 16.29
CA ILE A 636 6.36 -3.54 17.51
C ILE A 636 6.50 -2.60 18.71
N PRO A 637 5.61 -2.64 19.71
CA PRO A 637 5.56 -1.70 20.83
C PRO A 637 6.64 -2.00 21.90
N LEU A 638 7.86 -2.32 21.47
CA LEU A 638 9.00 -2.64 22.33
C LEU A 638 10.20 -1.78 21.94
N GLU A 639 11.09 -1.53 22.90
CA GLU A 639 12.34 -0.81 22.66
C GLU A 639 13.28 -1.62 21.75
N ALA A 640 14.20 -0.92 21.07
CA ALA A 640 15.22 -1.58 20.28
C ALA A 640 16.16 -2.40 21.18
N ARG A 641 16.66 -3.55 20.69
CA ARG A 641 17.57 -4.46 21.42
C ARG A 641 17.03 -4.91 22.80
N SER A 642 15.75 -5.22 22.87
CA SER A 642 15.08 -5.60 24.12
C SER A 642 14.88 -7.12 24.29
N VAL A 643 14.94 -7.91 23.20
CA VAL A 643 14.61 -9.35 23.21
C VAL A 643 15.76 -10.24 22.72
N ASP A 644 15.85 -11.47 23.20
CA ASP A 644 16.91 -12.44 22.84
C ASP A 644 16.48 -13.39 21.70
N LEU A 645 15.19 -13.72 21.67
CA LEU A 645 14.57 -14.62 20.70
C LEU A 645 13.26 -14.03 20.19
N ILE A 646 13.02 -14.11 18.88
CA ILE A 646 11.71 -13.84 18.28
C ILE A 646 11.15 -15.12 17.65
N THR A 647 9.90 -15.44 17.97
CA THR A 647 9.09 -16.43 17.27
C THR A 647 7.93 -15.76 16.53
N SER A 648 7.48 -16.41 15.46
CA SER A 648 6.32 -15.98 14.68
C SER A 648 5.76 -17.20 13.97
N ASN A 649 4.44 -17.36 13.97
CA ASN A 649 3.76 -18.53 13.42
C ASN A 649 2.65 -18.11 12.45
N CYS A 650 2.95 -18.12 11.15
CA CYS A 650 2.00 -17.89 10.06
C CYS A 650 1.26 -16.54 10.07
N VAL A 651 1.97 -15.47 10.45
CA VAL A 651 1.41 -14.11 10.49
C VAL A 651 2.17 -13.09 9.63
N VAL A 652 3.37 -13.40 9.14
CA VAL A 652 4.13 -12.43 8.32
C VAL A 652 3.45 -12.27 6.96
N ASN A 653 2.93 -13.35 6.39
CA ASN A 653 2.15 -13.33 5.14
C ASN A 653 0.93 -12.39 5.19
N LEU A 654 0.27 -12.24 6.34
CA LEU A 654 -0.89 -11.35 6.55
C LEU A 654 -0.52 -9.87 6.54
N SER A 655 0.76 -9.53 6.73
CA SER A 655 1.21 -8.14 6.80
C SER A 655 1.15 -7.45 5.42
N PRO A 656 0.59 -6.23 5.31
CA PRO A 656 0.71 -5.36 4.14
C PRO A 656 2.16 -5.02 3.78
N ASP A 657 3.02 -4.81 4.77
CA ASP A 657 4.39 -4.32 4.60
C ASP A 657 5.37 -5.29 5.27
N LYS A 658 5.59 -6.42 4.61
CA LYS A 658 6.48 -7.51 5.07
C LYS A 658 7.93 -7.06 5.29
N PRO A 659 8.54 -6.25 4.39
CA PRO A 659 9.88 -5.69 4.66
C PRO A 659 9.95 -4.98 6.01
N ARG A 660 8.91 -4.21 6.36
CA ARG A 660 8.83 -3.50 7.63
C ARG A 660 8.71 -4.43 8.84
N VAL A 661 8.03 -5.57 8.71
CA VAL A 661 8.01 -6.60 9.77
C VAL A 661 9.42 -7.11 10.05
N PHE A 662 10.20 -7.45 9.01
CA PHE A 662 11.57 -7.94 9.17
C PHE A 662 12.51 -6.86 9.75
N GLU A 663 12.35 -5.60 9.34
CA GLU A 663 13.08 -4.45 9.91
C GLU A 663 12.77 -4.27 11.41
N GLU A 664 11.50 -4.38 11.81
CA GLU A 664 11.07 -4.27 13.21
C GLU A 664 11.57 -5.45 14.05
N MET A 665 11.53 -6.68 13.51
CA MET A 665 12.15 -7.85 14.14
C MET A 665 13.64 -7.60 14.40
N TRP A 666 14.36 -7.10 13.39
CA TRP A 666 15.77 -6.78 13.53
C TRP A 666 16.00 -5.66 14.56
N ARG A 667 15.14 -4.64 14.61
CA ARG A 667 15.24 -3.52 15.57
C ARG A 667 15.13 -3.99 17.02
N VAL A 668 14.12 -4.78 17.35
CA VAL A 668 13.84 -5.19 18.74
C VAL A 668 14.78 -6.28 19.22
N LEU A 669 15.31 -7.13 18.33
CA LEU A 669 16.25 -8.18 18.69
C LEU A 669 17.58 -7.60 19.20
N ARG A 670 18.12 -8.16 20.27
CA ARG A 670 19.47 -7.88 20.75
C ARG A 670 20.52 -8.33 19.74
N ASP A 671 21.69 -7.73 19.80
CA ASP A 671 22.82 -8.20 19.00
C ASP A 671 23.14 -9.66 19.36
N HIS A 672 23.36 -10.49 18.33
CA HIS A 672 23.48 -11.96 18.43
C HIS A 672 22.24 -12.71 18.93
N GLY A 673 21.09 -12.03 19.10
CA GLY A 673 19.81 -12.69 19.26
C GLY A 673 19.42 -13.47 17.99
N ARG A 674 18.41 -14.33 18.10
CA ARG A 674 17.94 -15.17 16.99
C ARG A 674 16.46 -15.01 16.69
N ILE A 675 16.08 -15.33 15.46
CA ILE A 675 14.69 -15.47 15.04
C ILE A 675 14.43 -16.93 14.68
N VAL A 676 13.23 -17.42 14.97
CA VAL A 676 12.71 -18.69 14.44
C VAL A 676 11.28 -18.46 13.98
N ILE A 677 11.09 -18.39 12.66
CA ILE A 677 9.83 -18.02 12.04
C ILE A 677 9.29 -19.21 11.27
N ALA A 678 8.04 -19.57 11.52
CA ALA A 678 7.28 -20.51 10.69
C ALA A 678 6.28 -19.72 9.85
N ASP A 679 6.27 -19.91 8.53
CA ASP A 679 5.33 -19.22 7.63
C ASP A 679 5.01 -20.07 6.39
N ILE A 680 3.94 -19.71 5.67
CA ILE A 680 3.60 -20.28 4.38
C ILE A 680 4.32 -19.51 3.27
N VAL A 681 5.04 -20.24 2.44
CA VAL A 681 5.68 -19.73 1.22
C VAL A 681 5.15 -20.46 -0.01
N SER A 682 5.23 -19.81 -1.15
CA SER A 682 4.92 -20.42 -2.44
C SER A 682 6.19 -20.79 -3.21
N GLU A 683 6.11 -21.77 -4.11
CA GLU A 683 7.24 -22.04 -5.02
C GLU A 683 7.31 -21.01 -6.16
N ARG A 684 6.15 -20.47 -6.54
CA ARG A 684 5.98 -19.49 -7.61
C ARG A 684 5.24 -18.28 -7.09
N GLU A 685 5.43 -17.14 -7.73
CA GLU A 685 4.71 -15.93 -7.35
C GLU A 685 3.20 -16.15 -7.45
N VAL A 686 2.49 -15.80 -6.36
CA VAL A 686 1.03 -15.93 -6.29
C VAL A 686 0.40 -14.92 -7.26
N PRO A 687 -0.45 -15.36 -8.20
CA PRO A 687 -1.03 -14.49 -9.20
C PRO A 687 -2.06 -13.51 -8.60
N PRO A 688 -2.27 -12.33 -9.22
CA PRO A 688 -3.17 -11.30 -8.69
C PRO A 688 -4.60 -11.76 -8.41
N HIS A 689 -5.16 -12.67 -9.21
CA HIS A 689 -6.54 -13.16 -9.06
C HIS A 689 -6.73 -14.03 -7.81
N LEU A 690 -5.70 -14.77 -7.41
CA LEU A 690 -5.70 -15.43 -6.10
C LEU A 690 -5.59 -14.40 -4.98
N LYS A 691 -4.78 -13.33 -5.19
CA LYS A 691 -4.50 -12.32 -4.16
C LYS A 691 -5.71 -11.50 -3.68
N VAL A 692 -6.80 -11.56 -4.41
CA VAL A 692 -8.03 -10.81 -4.13
C VAL A 692 -9.12 -11.68 -3.50
N ASN A 693 -8.88 -12.99 -3.37
CA ASN A 693 -9.81 -13.92 -2.73
C ASN A 693 -9.78 -13.72 -1.19
N PRO A 694 -10.89 -13.26 -0.58
CA PRO A 694 -10.94 -13.00 0.86
C PRO A 694 -10.72 -14.22 1.74
N GLN A 695 -11.17 -15.39 1.28
CA GLN A 695 -11.05 -16.64 2.00
C GLN A 695 -9.59 -17.12 1.99
N LEU A 696 -8.94 -17.11 0.82
CA LEU A 696 -7.53 -17.47 0.69
C LEU A 696 -6.59 -16.47 1.40
N TRP A 697 -7.04 -15.21 1.57
CA TRP A 697 -6.35 -14.24 2.42
C TRP A 697 -6.42 -14.61 3.91
N GLY A 698 -7.61 -14.95 4.41
CA GLY A 698 -7.81 -15.43 5.77
C GLY A 698 -7.04 -16.72 6.08
N GLU A 699 -6.89 -17.60 5.08
CA GLU A 699 -6.10 -18.84 5.13
C GLU A 699 -4.58 -18.62 4.99
N CYS A 700 -4.08 -17.39 5.03
CA CYS A 700 -2.65 -17.08 5.00
C CYS A 700 -1.91 -17.44 3.68
N LEU A 701 -2.64 -17.76 2.59
CA LEU A 701 -2.02 -18.23 1.33
C LEU A 701 -1.67 -17.10 0.37
N VAL A 702 -2.56 -16.13 0.28
CA VAL A 702 -2.48 -15.04 -0.71
C VAL A 702 -1.29 -14.12 -0.47
N GLY A 703 -0.97 -13.89 0.79
CA GLY A 703 0.15 -13.05 1.19
C GLY A 703 1.49 -13.80 1.19
N ALA A 704 1.54 -15.06 0.78
CA ALA A 704 2.77 -15.84 0.80
C ALA A 704 3.82 -15.24 -0.13
N LEU A 705 5.04 -15.06 0.39
CA LEU A 705 6.22 -14.80 -0.43
C LEU A 705 6.70 -16.11 -1.04
N THR A 706 7.47 -16.03 -2.12
CA THR A 706 8.27 -17.19 -2.50
C THR A 706 9.34 -17.47 -1.44
N GLU A 707 9.77 -18.73 -1.30
CA GLU A 707 10.83 -19.10 -0.34
C GLU A 707 12.09 -18.23 -0.53
N GLU A 708 12.45 -17.98 -1.79
CA GLU A 708 13.60 -17.16 -2.12
C GLU A 708 13.44 -15.70 -1.67
N GLU A 709 12.26 -15.10 -1.91
CA GLU A 709 11.97 -13.73 -1.47
C GLU A 709 11.96 -13.61 0.05
N PHE A 710 11.41 -14.61 0.74
CA PHE A 710 11.37 -14.64 2.19
C PHE A 710 12.79 -14.57 2.78
N LEU A 711 13.70 -15.41 2.27
CA LEU A 711 15.11 -15.42 2.70
C LEU A 711 15.84 -14.13 2.31
N ALA A 712 15.65 -13.64 1.08
CA ALA A 712 16.29 -12.42 0.61
C ALA A 712 15.84 -11.18 1.41
N GLN A 713 14.58 -11.11 1.84
CA GLN A 713 14.10 -10.02 2.68
C GLN A 713 14.67 -10.06 4.10
N LEU A 714 14.83 -11.25 4.69
CA LEU A 714 15.52 -11.42 5.97
C LEU A 714 17.00 -11.01 5.88
N GLU A 715 17.69 -11.42 4.82
CA GLU A 715 19.08 -11.02 4.58
C GLU A 715 19.21 -9.50 4.42
N ARG A 716 18.32 -8.88 3.64
CA ARG A 716 18.22 -7.42 3.47
C ARG A 716 17.97 -6.69 4.80
N ALA A 717 17.12 -7.25 5.66
CA ALA A 717 16.86 -6.68 7.00
C ALA A 717 18.11 -6.75 7.90
N GLY A 718 19.03 -7.68 7.62
CA GLY A 718 20.33 -7.82 8.29
C GLY A 718 20.47 -9.07 9.14
N PHE A 719 19.67 -10.11 8.86
CA PHE A 719 19.86 -11.42 9.46
C PHE A 719 20.94 -12.20 8.70
N TYR A 720 21.77 -12.93 9.45
CA TYR A 720 22.78 -13.83 8.91
C TYR A 720 22.53 -15.27 9.37
N GLY A 721 23.20 -16.24 8.74
CA GLY A 721 23.10 -17.64 9.13
C GLY A 721 21.73 -18.24 8.82
N LEU A 722 21.06 -17.72 7.79
CA LEU A 722 19.70 -18.12 7.42
C LEU A 722 19.66 -19.61 7.08
N THR A 723 18.89 -20.36 7.86
CA THR A 723 18.77 -21.81 7.73
C THR A 723 17.30 -22.22 7.70
N VAL A 724 16.89 -22.94 6.66
CA VAL A 724 15.58 -23.60 6.61
C VAL A 724 15.65 -24.87 7.45
N LEU A 725 15.10 -24.83 8.66
CA LEU A 725 15.10 -25.97 9.60
C LEU A 725 14.11 -27.07 9.19
N LYS A 726 12.98 -26.66 8.62
CA LYS A 726 11.91 -27.57 8.17
C LYS A 726 11.23 -26.99 6.94
N LYS A 727 10.90 -27.86 5.98
CA LYS A 727 10.05 -27.56 4.83
C LYS A 727 9.04 -28.68 4.67
N THR A 728 7.76 -28.37 4.63
CA THR A 728 6.68 -29.36 4.51
C THR A 728 5.67 -28.88 3.48
N TYR A 729 5.30 -29.77 2.56
CA TYR A 729 4.26 -29.49 1.59
C TYR A 729 2.92 -29.22 2.30
N TRP A 730 2.21 -28.18 1.87
CA TRP A 730 0.93 -27.80 2.45
C TRP A 730 -0.23 -28.20 1.54
N LYS A 731 -0.45 -27.47 0.44
CA LYS A 731 -1.46 -27.76 -0.59
C LYS A 731 -1.15 -27.04 -1.90
N ASP A 732 -1.84 -27.44 -2.94
CA ASP A 732 -1.89 -26.70 -4.21
C ASP A 732 -3.17 -25.86 -4.26
N VAL A 733 -3.05 -24.64 -4.79
CA VAL A 733 -4.19 -23.81 -5.18
C VAL A 733 -4.01 -23.45 -6.65
N GLU A 734 -4.89 -23.94 -7.53
CA GLU A 734 -4.82 -23.67 -8.97
C GLU A 734 -3.43 -23.93 -9.59
N ASP A 735 -2.81 -25.07 -9.26
CA ASP A 735 -1.46 -25.48 -9.70
C ASP A 735 -0.30 -24.63 -9.14
N TYR A 736 -0.55 -23.81 -8.11
CA TYR A 736 0.49 -23.13 -7.32
C TYR A 736 0.76 -23.91 -6.03
N PRO A 737 1.94 -24.54 -5.87
CA PRO A 737 2.26 -25.31 -4.69
C PRO A 737 2.73 -24.40 -3.55
N PHE A 738 2.16 -24.64 -2.36
CA PHE A 738 2.49 -23.95 -1.12
C PHE A 738 3.19 -24.89 -0.14
N PHE A 739 4.13 -24.33 0.63
CA PHE A 739 4.92 -25.03 1.61
C PHE A 739 4.91 -24.27 2.92
N SER A 740 4.84 -24.98 4.04
CA SER A 740 5.23 -24.42 5.33
C SER A 740 6.75 -24.56 5.48
N ILE A 741 7.42 -23.44 5.75
CA ILE A 741 8.84 -23.43 6.10
C ILE A 741 9.05 -22.93 7.52
N THR A 742 10.09 -23.42 8.18
CA THR A 742 10.62 -22.87 9.44
C THR A 742 12.03 -22.39 9.20
N VAL A 743 12.26 -21.09 9.37
CA VAL A 743 13.55 -20.43 9.11
C VAL A 743 14.14 -19.93 10.42
N GLN A 744 15.43 -20.16 10.61
CA GLN A 744 16.23 -19.57 11.66
C GLN A 744 17.20 -18.54 11.08
N GLY A 745 17.41 -17.44 11.80
CA GLY A 745 18.40 -16.42 11.48
C GLY A 745 18.94 -15.75 12.74
N PHE A 746 20.09 -15.10 12.63
CA PHE A 746 20.74 -14.40 13.74
C PHE A 746 20.96 -12.94 13.39
N LYS A 747 20.92 -12.06 14.40
CA LYS A 747 21.24 -10.65 14.22
C LYS A 747 22.72 -10.41 14.48
N HIS A 748 23.37 -9.66 13.59
CA HIS A 748 24.63 -9.01 13.88
C HIS A 748 24.51 -7.52 13.56
N GLU A 749 24.91 -6.67 14.50
CA GLU A 749 24.95 -5.23 14.33
C GLU A 749 26.40 -4.74 14.18
N LYS A 750 26.75 -4.25 12.99
CA LYS A 750 28.11 -3.77 12.71
C LYS A 750 28.53 -2.64 13.62
N SER A 751 29.77 -2.70 14.09
CA SER A 751 30.39 -1.62 14.84
C SER A 751 30.82 -0.52 13.87
N ALA A 752 30.65 0.76 14.23
CA ALA A 752 30.96 1.90 13.35
C ALA A 752 32.47 2.04 12.97
N GLY A 753 33.32 1.08 13.35
CA GLY A 753 34.75 1.07 13.11
C GLY A 753 35.32 -0.33 12.85
N CYS A 754 34.65 -1.17 12.02
CA CYS A 754 35.25 -2.41 11.50
C CYS A 754 36.62 -2.09 10.90
N VAL A 755 37.66 -2.65 11.53
CA VAL A 755 39.04 -2.46 11.14
C VAL A 755 39.71 -3.81 10.96
N TYR A 756 40.59 -3.92 9.98
CA TYR A 756 41.49 -5.06 9.88
C TYR A 756 42.60 -4.90 10.92
N ARG A 757 42.71 -5.89 11.83
CA ARG A 757 43.74 -5.92 12.89
C ARG A 757 44.76 -7.05 12.69
N GLY A 758 44.77 -7.72 11.53
CA GLY A 758 45.61 -8.90 11.30
C GLY A 758 44.96 -10.24 11.63
N HIS A 759 43.64 -10.29 11.88
CA HIS A 759 42.93 -11.54 12.12
C HIS A 759 42.72 -12.31 10.82
N ARG A 760 42.71 -13.64 10.91
CA ARG A 760 42.39 -14.53 9.78
C ARG A 760 41.36 -15.59 10.18
N ALA A 761 40.45 -15.94 9.29
CA ALA A 761 39.56 -17.09 9.45
C ALA A 761 40.03 -18.25 8.58
N VAL A 762 39.92 -19.47 9.10
CA VAL A 762 40.10 -20.71 8.36
C VAL A 762 38.78 -21.46 8.37
N TYR A 763 38.17 -21.67 7.20
CA TYR A 763 36.95 -22.47 7.07
C TYR A 763 37.30 -23.97 7.15
N LEU A 764 36.67 -24.70 8.07
CA LEU A 764 37.01 -26.10 8.37
C LEU A 764 36.21 -27.11 7.52
N GLY A 765 35.07 -26.70 6.94
CA GLY A 765 34.22 -27.57 6.11
C GLY A 765 32.77 -27.68 6.62
N PRO A 766 31.97 -28.61 6.08
CA PRO A 766 32.37 -29.74 5.23
C PRO A 766 32.57 -29.41 3.73
N ALA A 767 32.03 -28.28 3.24
CA ALA A 767 32.09 -27.90 1.83
C ALA A 767 33.51 -27.50 1.37
N LYS A 768 33.73 -27.34 0.06
CA LYS A 768 35.03 -26.91 -0.49
C LYS A 768 35.34 -25.44 -0.20
N ALA A 769 34.31 -24.61 -0.10
CA ALA A 769 34.40 -23.21 0.29
C ALA A 769 33.07 -22.80 0.93
N PHE A 770 33.12 -21.77 1.76
CA PHE A 770 31.95 -21.10 2.32
C PHE A 770 31.91 -19.67 1.78
N MET A 771 30.71 -19.20 1.45
CA MET A 771 30.49 -17.79 1.09
C MET A 771 29.47 -17.23 2.08
N ASP A 772 29.82 -16.14 2.75
CA ASP A 772 28.91 -15.46 3.66
C ASP A 772 27.94 -14.52 2.91
N GLU A 773 26.98 -13.97 3.65
CA GLU A 773 25.95 -13.03 3.18
C GLU A 773 26.53 -11.70 2.65
N GLU A 774 27.79 -11.40 2.98
CA GLU A 774 28.50 -10.22 2.47
C GLU A 774 29.35 -10.53 1.22
N GLY A 775 29.35 -11.79 0.77
CA GLY A 775 30.08 -12.27 -0.39
C GLY A 775 31.56 -12.53 -0.14
N HIS A 776 32.00 -12.62 1.13
CA HIS A 776 33.36 -13.08 1.43
C HIS A 776 33.47 -14.58 1.16
N LEU A 777 34.48 -14.96 0.38
CA LEU A 777 34.75 -16.35 0.05
C LEU A 777 35.84 -16.91 0.98
N PHE A 778 35.54 -18.00 1.66
CA PHE A 778 36.44 -18.71 2.55
C PHE A 778 36.69 -20.13 2.01
N PRO A 779 37.82 -20.36 1.30
CA PRO A 779 38.19 -21.69 0.87
C PRO A 779 38.51 -22.58 2.06
N ARG A 780 38.17 -23.87 1.97
CA ARG A 780 38.40 -24.82 3.06
C ARG A 780 39.90 -24.96 3.34
N ASN A 781 40.29 -24.82 4.60
CA ASN A 781 41.66 -24.91 5.13
C ASN A 781 42.62 -23.83 4.59
N GLU A 782 42.13 -22.76 4.00
CA GLU A 782 42.94 -21.61 3.59
C GLU A 782 42.67 -20.41 4.51
N PRO A 783 43.71 -19.77 5.08
CA PRO A 783 43.52 -18.57 5.89
C PRO A 783 43.09 -17.37 5.03
N THR A 784 41.96 -16.75 5.40
CA THR A 784 41.43 -15.53 4.77
C THR A 784 41.48 -14.38 5.76
N ASP A 785 41.97 -13.21 5.34
CA ASP A 785 42.00 -12.00 6.16
C ASP A 785 40.58 -11.49 6.47
N ILE A 786 40.33 -11.15 7.74
CA ILE A 786 39.01 -10.73 8.21
C ILE A 786 39.06 -9.50 9.12
N CYS A 787 38.02 -8.66 9.08
CA CYS A 787 37.88 -7.53 10.00
C CYS A 787 37.28 -7.96 11.35
N THR A 788 37.29 -7.04 12.31
CA THR A 788 36.73 -7.26 13.66
C THR A 788 35.25 -7.65 13.66
N ASP A 789 34.43 -7.13 12.75
CA ASP A 789 33.01 -7.50 12.67
C ASP A 789 32.83 -8.93 12.14
N THR A 790 33.60 -9.31 11.10
CA THR A 790 33.63 -10.69 10.59
C THR A 790 34.08 -11.68 11.66
N VAL A 791 35.06 -11.31 12.49
CA VAL A 791 35.45 -12.11 13.68
C VAL A 791 34.26 -12.30 14.62
N ALA A 792 33.53 -11.24 14.95
CA ALA A 792 32.38 -11.29 15.85
C ALA A 792 31.26 -12.19 15.31
N ARG A 793 31.02 -12.16 13.99
CA ARG A 793 30.04 -13.04 13.33
C ARG A 793 30.49 -14.49 13.27
N LEU A 794 31.69 -14.76 12.74
CA LEU A 794 32.18 -16.13 12.55
C LEU A 794 32.46 -16.85 13.87
N GLY A 795 32.76 -16.11 14.95
CA GLY A 795 32.95 -16.66 16.30
C GLY A 795 31.66 -17.01 17.05
N ARG A 796 30.49 -16.82 16.44
CA ARG A 796 29.17 -17.05 17.06
C ARG A 796 28.34 -18.06 16.24
N PRO A 797 27.28 -18.63 16.83
CA PRO A 797 26.33 -19.43 16.06
C PRO A 797 25.78 -18.66 14.84
N PRO A 798 25.53 -19.35 13.71
CA PRO A 798 25.72 -20.79 13.51
C PRO A 798 27.15 -21.17 13.07
N TYR A 799 28.05 -20.21 12.85
CA TYR A 799 29.35 -20.44 12.22
C TYR A 799 30.47 -20.85 13.16
N GLN A 800 30.31 -20.66 14.47
CA GLN A 800 31.35 -20.90 15.48
C GLN A 800 32.07 -22.25 15.33
N ALA A 801 31.35 -23.31 14.97
CA ALA A 801 31.91 -24.65 14.79
C ALA A 801 32.53 -24.89 13.39
N MET A 802 32.28 -23.99 12.43
CA MET A 802 32.72 -24.11 11.04
C MET A 802 34.04 -23.38 10.77
N PHE A 803 34.48 -22.51 11.68
CA PHE A 803 35.64 -21.63 11.49
C PHE A 803 36.61 -21.69 12.65
N ALA A 804 37.91 -21.70 12.34
CA ALA A 804 38.96 -21.36 13.29
C ALA A 804 39.43 -19.93 13.05
N ILE A 805 39.42 -19.10 14.11
CA ILE A 805 39.86 -17.70 14.05
C ILE A 805 41.30 -17.60 14.58
N LEU A 806 42.21 -17.12 13.75
CA LEU A 806 43.61 -16.86 14.07
C LEU A 806 43.78 -15.43 14.59
N GLN A 807 44.50 -15.30 15.70
CA GLN A 807 44.85 -13.99 16.27
C GLN A 807 45.93 -13.28 15.44
N PRO A 808 46.07 -11.95 15.56
CA PRO A 808 47.10 -11.20 14.84
C PRO A 808 48.51 -11.76 15.12
N GLY A 809 49.23 -12.15 14.06
CA GLY A 809 50.58 -12.72 14.15
C GLY A 809 50.64 -14.23 14.40
N GLU A 810 49.51 -14.89 14.63
CA GLU A 810 49.43 -16.34 14.79
C GLU A 810 49.55 -17.05 13.44
N GLN A 811 50.51 -17.99 13.29
CA GLN A 811 50.79 -18.66 12.02
C GLN A 811 50.08 -20.01 11.83
N ARG A 812 49.55 -20.61 12.90
CA ARG A 812 48.90 -21.92 12.85
C ARG A 812 47.58 -21.86 13.62
N ALA A 813 46.54 -22.45 13.05
CA ALA A 813 45.36 -22.78 13.83
C ALA A 813 45.77 -23.82 14.87
N GLY A 814 45.40 -23.62 16.13
CA GLY A 814 45.33 -24.72 17.08
C GLY A 814 44.28 -25.70 16.59
N TYR A 815 44.66 -26.68 15.78
CA TYR A 815 43.79 -27.77 15.33
C TYR A 815 43.56 -28.74 16.48
N ALA A 816 42.89 -28.30 17.55
CA ALA A 816 42.35 -29.22 18.52
C ALA A 816 41.02 -29.75 17.98
N CYS A 817 41.10 -30.77 17.12
CA CYS A 817 39.97 -31.68 16.85
C CYS A 817 39.71 -32.53 18.10
N CYS A 818 39.42 -31.90 19.24
CA CYS A 818 39.02 -32.63 20.42
C CYS A 818 37.55 -33.04 20.21
N GLY A 819 37.33 -34.33 19.95
CA GLY A 819 35.99 -34.91 20.02
C GLY A 819 35.42 -34.76 21.44
N PRO A 820 34.09 -34.94 21.62
CA PRO A 820 33.43 -34.79 22.92
C PRO A 820 33.99 -35.69 24.04
N GLU A 821 34.83 -36.68 23.71
CA GLU A 821 35.46 -37.62 24.65
C GLU A 821 36.93 -37.32 25.00
N GLY A 822 37.49 -36.17 24.59
CA GLY A 822 38.71 -35.64 25.21
C GLY A 822 40.05 -36.24 24.77
N ASP A 823 40.10 -37.14 23.80
CA ASP A 823 41.37 -37.53 23.16
C ASP A 823 41.68 -36.58 21.99
N CYS A 824 42.67 -35.71 22.19
CA CYS A 824 43.20 -34.83 21.14
C CYS A 824 44.35 -35.55 20.39
N CYS A 825 44.32 -35.52 19.05
CA CYS A 825 45.36 -36.07 18.16
C CYS A 825 46.67 -35.27 18.18
#